data_AF-A0A975GG76-F1
#
_entry.id   AF-A0A975GG76-F1
#
_cell.length_a   1.000
_cell.length_b   1.000
_cell.length_c   1.000
_cell.angle_alpha   90.00
_cell.angle_beta   90.00
_cell.angle_gamma   90.00
#
_symmetry.space_group_name_H-M   'P 1'
#
loop_
_entity.id
_entity.type
_entity.pdbx_description
1 polymer ?
#
loop_
_entity_poly.entity_id
_entity_poly.type
_entity_poly.pdbx_seq_one_letter_code
_entity_poly.pdbx_strand_id
1 'polypeptide(L)'
;MNQEKSLDSLRLVRDFNEYWTDALQRTVLFTDILRKRGNDYLDNTQKGLPPILTFDYEVILDGRSLDRPVNHDLVRIIPKKGILVDPGRRPVVIIDPRAGHGPGIGGSKRDSEIGMAMKKGHPVYFILFYPDPEKGQTYEDVKAAQIRFIEEVKARHPDAEDPAIIGNCQAGWAVALLSAERPDVTGPIVFNGSPLSYWAGVDGKNPMRYKGGLFGGIWLTSMLCDLGNGKFDGANLVMNFEGLNPANTYWTKQYNVWANVDKEEERYLNFEKWWNSYFMMNTEEIHFILKNLFVGNKLEQGRVAVSHGKTIDLKNLEDPVMVFASQGDNITPPQQALNWIAKVYENVDEIRRCQQVIVYRIHEDIGHLGIFVSGKVAQKEHKEIIDNMQNLEFLPPGLYEMLIEDSEKVIEEGDQKLSIPDYNVRFIEREISDILAMDDGFENEEEFETVLNVSDLNELIYQTFLSPWIKLTATPYLAEILKQLHPMRVSRYGFSDKNPLILPFKIFSPVVKQNRKPVSPENLFLNAEKALSNNIITALNCYRDIRDNTQEFMFKSIYGSPFMKMFFSQPLKDKADLESGSKKECKAAGSVDEDKARWIDAMEKGGITEGLVRAMISMIGADHIFDEREFKYASSFIRKDERFKNISLEDLKQITREQSRILQTDETKALNALSVLLPKREDRELAYELAQKIAHADLHLADEEKVLLNKMKKILKIR
;
A
#
# COMPACT_ATOMS: atom_id res chain seq x y z
N MET A 1 4.88 61.43 -22.13
CA MET A 1 3.90 61.55 -21.02
C MET A 1 2.42 61.37 -21.41
N ASN A 2 1.75 62.25 -22.17
CA ASN A 2 0.31 62.04 -22.49
C ASN A 2 0.04 60.96 -23.56
N GLN A 3 0.92 60.78 -24.55
CA GLN A 3 0.79 59.72 -25.55
C GLN A 3 1.10 58.32 -24.99
N GLU A 4 2.15 58.18 -24.16
CA GLU A 4 2.46 56.90 -23.47
C GLU A 4 1.32 56.46 -22.54
N LYS A 5 0.75 57.37 -21.74
CA LYS A 5 -0.42 57.06 -20.90
C LYS A 5 -1.64 56.63 -21.71
N SER A 6 -1.84 57.19 -22.90
CA SER A 6 -2.93 56.79 -23.81
C SER A 6 -2.69 55.40 -24.41
N LEU A 7 -1.46 55.09 -24.82
CA LEU A 7 -1.06 53.77 -25.34
C LEU A 7 -1.17 52.68 -24.26
N ASP A 8 -0.75 52.98 -23.03
CA ASP A 8 -0.88 52.08 -21.88
C ASP A 8 -2.35 51.82 -21.51
N SER A 9 -3.20 52.86 -21.58
CA SER A 9 -4.65 52.70 -21.32
C SER A 9 -5.35 51.83 -22.37
N LEU A 10 -4.98 51.95 -23.65
CA LEU A 10 -5.51 51.13 -24.74
C LEU A 10 -5.05 49.67 -24.62
N ARG A 11 -3.80 49.46 -24.22
CA ARG A 11 -3.25 48.13 -23.93
C ARG A 11 -4.00 47.47 -22.77
N LEU A 12 -4.24 48.19 -21.68
CA LEU A 12 -4.95 47.65 -20.51
C LEU A 12 -6.39 47.22 -20.83
N VAL A 13 -7.12 48.02 -21.62
CA VAL A 13 -8.49 47.67 -22.06
C VAL A 13 -8.48 46.45 -22.97
N ARG A 14 -7.51 46.34 -23.89
CA ARG A 14 -7.37 45.17 -24.75
C ARG A 14 -7.05 43.92 -23.93
N ASP A 15 -6.05 44.00 -23.06
CA ASP A 15 -5.63 42.88 -22.20
C ASP A 15 -6.80 42.44 -21.31
N PHE A 16 -7.61 43.38 -20.78
CA PHE A 16 -8.81 43.07 -20.02
C PHE A 16 -9.86 42.32 -20.86
N ASN A 17 -10.16 42.81 -22.07
CA ASN A 17 -11.16 42.19 -22.94
C ASN A 17 -10.75 40.79 -23.41
N GLU A 18 -9.47 40.60 -23.74
CA GLU A 18 -8.90 39.29 -24.09
C GLU A 18 -9.04 38.31 -22.92
N TYR A 19 -8.62 38.72 -21.73
CA TYR A 19 -8.76 37.93 -20.50
C TYR A 19 -10.21 37.60 -20.19
N TRP A 20 -11.10 38.59 -20.23
CA TRP A 20 -12.51 38.42 -19.88
C TRP A 20 -13.20 37.45 -20.84
N THR A 21 -12.92 37.58 -22.14
CA THR A 21 -13.43 36.66 -23.16
C THR A 21 -12.97 35.23 -22.86
N ASP A 22 -11.68 35.05 -22.62
CA ASP A 22 -11.08 33.76 -22.31
C ASP A 22 -11.64 33.14 -21.02
N ALA A 23 -11.73 33.91 -19.94
CA ALA A 23 -12.24 33.46 -18.64
C ALA A 23 -13.72 33.05 -18.70
N LEU A 24 -14.56 33.78 -19.45
CA LEU A 24 -15.94 33.38 -19.69
C LEU A 24 -16.01 32.06 -20.47
N GLN A 25 -15.19 31.91 -21.51
CA GLN A 25 -15.12 30.67 -22.28
C GLN A 25 -14.67 29.49 -21.42
N ARG A 26 -13.59 29.66 -20.63
CA ARG A 26 -13.13 28.64 -19.66
C ARG A 26 -14.24 28.25 -18.68
N THR A 27 -14.99 29.22 -18.17
CA THR A 27 -16.10 28.98 -17.24
C THR A 27 -17.24 28.19 -17.86
N VAL A 28 -17.61 28.49 -19.11
CA VAL A 28 -18.64 27.72 -19.82
C VAL A 28 -18.21 26.27 -20.02
N LEU A 29 -16.99 26.06 -20.49
CA LEU A 29 -16.44 24.73 -20.74
C LEU A 29 -16.26 23.95 -19.43
N PHE A 30 -15.72 24.57 -18.38
CA PHE A 30 -15.55 23.96 -17.08
C PHE A 30 -16.89 23.54 -16.45
N THR A 31 -17.92 24.38 -16.56
CA THR A 31 -19.26 24.03 -16.06
C THR A 31 -19.85 22.86 -16.84
N ASP A 32 -19.61 22.77 -18.16
CA ASP A 32 -19.98 21.60 -18.95
C ASP A 32 -19.19 20.33 -18.56
N ILE A 33 -17.92 20.45 -18.15
CA ILE A 33 -17.14 19.34 -17.59
C ILE A 33 -17.76 18.87 -16.26
N LEU A 34 -18.10 19.79 -15.35
CA LEU A 34 -18.78 19.42 -14.10
C LEU A 34 -20.14 18.77 -14.35
N ARG A 35 -20.88 19.24 -15.37
CA ARG A 35 -22.13 18.62 -15.84
C ARG A 35 -21.92 17.19 -16.31
N LYS A 36 -20.90 16.97 -17.15
CA LYS A 36 -20.52 15.63 -17.62
C LYS A 36 -20.16 14.72 -16.47
N ARG A 37 -19.38 15.19 -15.49
CA ARG A 37 -19.08 14.44 -14.26
C ARG A 37 -20.35 14.00 -13.53
N GLY A 38 -21.33 14.91 -13.34
CA GLY A 38 -22.58 14.55 -12.66
C GLY A 38 -23.42 13.55 -13.46
N ASN A 39 -23.44 13.66 -14.78
CA ASN A 39 -24.11 12.67 -15.64
C ASN A 39 -23.38 11.32 -15.63
N ASP A 40 -22.05 11.30 -15.72
CA ASP A 40 -21.24 10.08 -15.61
C ASP A 40 -21.52 9.37 -14.29
N TYR A 41 -21.64 10.11 -13.18
CA TYR A 41 -22.04 9.57 -11.89
C TYR A 41 -23.44 8.91 -11.93
N LEU A 42 -24.42 9.58 -12.52
CA LEU A 42 -25.79 9.06 -12.66
C LEU A 42 -25.83 7.81 -13.53
N ASP A 43 -25.16 7.84 -14.68
CA ASP A 43 -25.09 6.73 -15.64
C ASP A 43 -24.37 5.52 -15.02
N ASN A 44 -23.25 5.73 -14.32
CA ASN A 44 -22.53 4.67 -13.63
C ASN A 44 -23.36 4.06 -12.50
N THR A 45 -24.07 4.89 -11.73
CA THR A 45 -24.97 4.41 -10.66
C THR A 45 -26.09 3.55 -11.25
N GLN A 46 -26.68 3.96 -12.39
CA GLN A 46 -27.71 3.18 -13.07
C GLN A 46 -27.19 1.83 -13.60
N LYS A 47 -25.92 1.76 -13.99
CA LYS A 47 -25.24 0.53 -14.42
C LYS A 47 -24.78 -0.37 -13.25
N GLY A 48 -25.07 0.00 -12.00
CA GLY A 48 -24.66 -0.76 -10.82
C GLY A 48 -23.20 -0.56 -10.41
N LEU A 49 -22.59 0.58 -10.76
CA LEU A 49 -21.20 0.97 -10.45
C LEU A 49 -20.18 -0.12 -10.84
N PRO A 50 -20.03 -0.40 -12.15
CA PRO A 50 -19.10 -1.41 -12.61
C PRO A 50 -17.65 -1.07 -12.20
N PRO A 51 -16.78 -2.08 -11.99
CA PRO A 51 -15.37 -1.88 -11.67
C PRO A 51 -14.66 -1.04 -12.73
N ILE A 52 -13.72 -0.20 -12.31
CA ILE A 52 -12.97 0.71 -13.19
C ILE A 52 -11.73 0.08 -13.82
N LEU A 53 -11.81 -1.19 -14.24
CA LEU A 53 -10.69 -1.90 -14.85
C LEU A 53 -10.58 -1.58 -16.35
N THR A 54 -9.37 -1.29 -16.83
CA THR A 54 -9.07 -1.14 -18.28
C THR A 54 -8.87 -2.50 -18.99
N PHE A 55 -8.81 -3.58 -18.20
CA PHE A 55 -8.57 -4.94 -18.66
C PHE A 55 -9.85 -5.75 -18.66
N ASP A 56 -9.99 -6.61 -19.66
CA ASP A 56 -11.07 -7.59 -19.71
C ASP A 56 -10.81 -8.67 -18.66
N TYR A 57 -11.87 -9.24 -18.09
CA TYR A 57 -11.76 -10.24 -17.04
C TYR A 57 -12.87 -11.28 -17.15
N GLU A 58 -12.63 -12.44 -16.57
CA GLU A 58 -13.63 -13.49 -16.36
C GLU A 58 -13.83 -13.72 -14.86
N VAL A 59 -15.08 -13.91 -14.44
CA VAL A 59 -15.41 -14.27 -13.06
C VAL A 59 -15.11 -15.75 -12.86
N ILE A 60 -14.24 -16.05 -11.91
CA ILE A 60 -13.80 -17.41 -11.57
C ILE A 60 -14.66 -17.97 -10.44
N LEU A 61 -14.89 -17.15 -9.42
CA LEU A 61 -15.65 -17.55 -8.25
C LEU A 61 -16.45 -16.36 -7.72
N ASP A 62 -17.77 -16.52 -7.69
CA ASP A 62 -18.73 -15.52 -7.19
C ASP A 62 -18.91 -15.72 -5.68
N GLY A 63 -18.52 -14.73 -4.87
CA GLY A 63 -18.60 -14.83 -3.41
C GLY A 63 -20.02 -14.91 -2.87
N ARG A 64 -21.03 -14.50 -3.65
CA ARG A 64 -22.45 -14.59 -3.27
C ARG A 64 -22.97 -16.02 -3.35
N SER A 65 -22.25 -16.89 -4.07
CA SER A 65 -22.56 -18.32 -4.19
C SER A 65 -21.95 -19.19 -3.08
N LEU A 66 -21.11 -18.62 -2.21
CA LEU A 66 -20.50 -19.32 -1.08
C LEU A 66 -21.53 -19.57 0.04
N ASP A 67 -21.24 -20.56 0.90
CA ASP A 67 -22.08 -20.90 2.06
C ASP A 67 -22.36 -19.69 2.97
N ARG A 68 -21.40 -18.79 3.07
CA ARG A 68 -21.53 -17.47 3.66
C ARG A 68 -21.36 -16.42 2.56
N PRO A 69 -22.46 -15.93 1.98
CA PRO A 69 -22.42 -15.00 0.85
C PRO A 69 -21.68 -13.71 1.19
N VAL A 70 -20.80 -13.28 0.29
CA VAL A 70 -20.16 -11.96 0.35
C VAL A 70 -20.27 -11.25 -0.99
N ASN A 71 -20.26 -9.92 -0.97
CA ASN A 71 -20.32 -9.09 -2.16
C ASN A 71 -18.98 -8.98 -2.91
N HIS A 72 -18.13 -10.01 -2.86
CA HIS A 72 -16.80 -10.03 -3.49
C HIS A 72 -16.71 -11.16 -4.50
N ASP A 73 -15.96 -10.95 -5.59
CA ASP A 73 -15.73 -11.97 -6.61
C ASP A 73 -14.24 -12.10 -6.91
N LEU A 74 -13.79 -13.32 -7.16
CA LEU A 74 -12.48 -13.58 -7.76
C LEU A 74 -12.61 -13.50 -9.28
N VAL A 75 -11.78 -12.66 -9.91
CA VAL A 75 -11.68 -12.59 -11.37
C VAL A 75 -10.27 -12.87 -11.87
N ARG A 76 -10.18 -13.49 -13.05
CA ARG A 76 -8.93 -13.65 -13.80
C ARG A 76 -8.87 -12.58 -14.88
N ILE A 77 -7.74 -11.86 -14.95
CA ILE A 77 -7.51 -10.86 -15.99
C ILE A 77 -7.18 -11.57 -17.31
N ILE A 78 -7.86 -11.18 -18.39
CA ILE A 78 -7.68 -11.75 -19.71
C ILE A 78 -6.54 -11.00 -20.43
N PRO A 79 -5.45 -11.68 -20.83
CA PRO A 79 -4.37 -11.06 -21.57
C PRO A 79 -4.86 -10.51 -22.92
N LYS A 80 -4.49 -9.27 -23.25
CA LYS A 80 -4.75 -8.72 -24.60
C LYS A 80 -3.87 -9.40 -25.63
N LYS A 81 -4.33 -9.41 -26.89
CA LYS A 81 -3.59 -9.99 -28.02
C LYS A 81 -2.14 -9.46 -28.07
N GLY A 82 -1.17 -10.37 -28.01
CA GLY A 82 0.26 -10.06 -28.05
C GLY A 82 0.97 -10.08 -26.68
N ILE A 83 0.23 -10.15 -25.57
CA ILE A 83 0.81 -10.40 -24.25
C ILE A 83 0.81 -11.91 -23.99
N LEU A 84 1.99 -12.49 -23.78
CA LEU A 84 2.14 -13.90 -23.42
C LEU A 84 2.19 -14.02 -21.90
N VAL A 85 1.23 -14.74 -21.34
CA VAL A 85 1.17 -15.13 -19.93
C VAL A 85 1.47 -16.61 -19.84
N ASP A 86 2.38 -16.97 -18.94
CA ASP A 86 2.80 -18.35 -18.69
C ASP A 86 2.07 -18.90 -17.46
N PRO A 87 1.18 -19.90 -17.60
CA PRO A 87 0.48 -20.52 -16.47
C PRO A 87 1.39 -21.13 -15.40
N GLY A 88 2.64 -21.49 -15.75
CA GLY A 88 3.64 -22.02 -14.82
C GLY A 88 4.39 -20.95 -14.03
N ARG A 89 4.21 -19.66 -14.35
CA ARG A 89 4.72 -18.57 -13.51
C ARG A 89 3.82 -18.36 -12.31
N ARG A 90 4.41 -17.88 -11.21
CA ARG A 90 3.70 -17.52 -9.99
C ARG A 90 2.50 -16.61 -10.30
N PRO A 91 1.27 -16.96 -9.89
CA PRO A 91 0.13 -16.08 -10.05
C PRO A 91 0.23 -14.87 -9.11
N VAL A 92 -0.26 -13.72 -9.57
CA VAL A 92 -0.33 -12.47 -8.79
C VAL A 92 -1.79 -12.13 -8.53
N VAL A 93 -2.15 -11.94 -7.26
CA VAL A 93 -3.49 -11.53 -6.82
C VAL A 93 -3.44 -10.10 -6.30
N ILE A 94 -4.23 -9.20 -6.89
CA ILE A 94 -4.30 -7.81 -6.47
C ILE A 94 -5.63 -7.54 -5.76
N ILE A 95 -5.58 -6.86 -4.62
CA ILE A 95 -6.72 -6.48 -3.81
C ILE A 95 -6.70 -4.97 -3.56
N ASP A 96 -7.76 -4.30 -3.99
CA ASP A 96 -7.91 -2.85 -3.82
C ASP A 96 -8.59 -2.47 -2.50
N PRO A 97 -8.37 -1.23 -2.00
CA PRO A 97 -8.91 -0.80 -0.73
C PRO A 97 -10.43 -0.64 -0.78
N ARG A 98 -11.11 -1.09 0.27
CA ARG A 98 -12.52 -0.77 0.51
C ARG A 98 -12.70 0.57 1.24
N ALA A 99 -11.97 1.61 0.81
CA ALA A 99 -11.94 2.91 1.47
C ALA A 99 -13.09 3.85 1.04
N GLY A 100 -14.30 3.30 0.91
CA GLY A 100 -15.51 4.00 0.47
C GLY A 100 -15.67 4.14 -1.05
N HIS A 101 -14.62 3.82 -1.82
CA HIS A 101 -14.63 3.77 -3.29
C HIS A 101 -14.84 2.35 -3.82
N GLY A 102 -15.11 2.23 -5.12
CA GLY A 102 -15.18 0.95 -5.83
C GLY A 102 -13.81 0.36 -6.21
N PRO A 103 -13.77 -0.94 -6.58
CA PRO A 103 -12.55 -1.63 -6.96
C PRO A 103 -12.07 -1.26 -8.37
N GLY A 104 -10.80 -1.58 -8.65
CA GLY A 104 -10.19 -1.55 -9.97
C GLY A 104 -9.19 -0.41 -10.18
N ILE A 105 -8.84 0.32 -9.12
CA ILE A 105 -7.85 1.39 -9.20
C ILE A 105 -6.46 0.83 -9.55
N GLY A 106 -6.08 -0.35 -9.02
CA GLY A 106 -4.87 -1.10 -9.36
C GLY A 106 -4.80 -1.61 -10.82
N GLY A 107 -5.89 -1.43 -11.59
CA GLY A 107 -5.99 -1.78 -13.01
C GLY A 107 -6.62 -0.70 -13.88
N SER A 108 -6.71 0.54 -13.37
CA SER A 108 -7.42 1.65 -14.00
C SER A 108 -6.71 2.22 -15.23
N LYS A 109 -5.44 1.87 -15.42
CA LYS A 109 -4.59 2.23 -16.56
C LYS A 109 -3.80 1.01 -17.03
N ARG A 110 -3.20 1.11 -18.22
CA ARG A 110 -2.26 0.09 -18.71
C ARG A 110 -0.95 0.08 -17.93
N ASP A 111 -0.49 1.24 -17.51
CA ASP A 111 0.65 1.37 -16.60
C ASP A 111 0.11 1.36 -15.17
N SER A 112 -0.09 0.15 -14.67
CA SER A 112 -0.66 -0.20 -13.36
C SER A 112 -0.06 -1.52 -12.88
N GLU A 113 -0.33 -1.93 -11.65
CA GLU A 113 0.12 -3.20 -11.07
C GLU A 113 -0.28 -4.41 -11.94
N ILE A 114 -1.55 -4.47 -12.37
CA ILE A 114 -2.04 -5.50 -13.30
C ILE A 114 -1.23 -5.48 -14.60
N GLY A 115 -0.99 -4.29 -15.14
CA GLY A 115 -0.22 -4.11 -16.35
C GLY A 115 1.24 -4.56 -16.23
N MET A 116 1.90 -4.28 -15.11
CA MET A 116 3.28 -4.68 -14.86
C MET A 116 3.38 -6.20 -14.70
N ALA A 117 2.53 -6.81 -13.87
CA ALA A 117 2.50 -8.26 -13.67
C ALA A 117 2.29 -9.02 -14.99
N MET A 118 1.34 -8.57 -15.82
CA MET A 118 1.11 -9.19 -17.13
C MET A 118 2.26 -9.00 -18.12
N LYS A 119 2.91 -7.81 -18.14
CA LYS A 119 4.09 -7.59 -18.99
C LYS A 119 5.25 -8.52 -18.61
N LYS A 120 5.28 -8.99 -17.37
CA LYS A 120 6.22 -9.99 -16.84
C LYS A 120 5.72 -11.44 -16.98
N GLY A 121 4.60 -11.64 -17.66
CA GLY A 121 4.09 -12.97 -18.02
C GLY A 121 3.44 -13.73 -16.88
N HIS A 122 3.13 -13.08 -15.75
CA HIS A 122 2.43 -13.72 -14.64
C HIS A 122 0.93 -13.85 -14.95
N PRO A 123 0.29 -14.96 -14.54
CA PRO A 123 -1.17 -15.03 -14.41
C PRO A 123 -1.63 -13.99 -13.39
N VAL A 124 -2.59 -13.14 -13.75
CA VAL A 124 -3.07 -12.06 -12.88
C VAL A 124 -4.53 -12.28 -12.51
N TYR A 125 -4.79 -12.23 -11.22
CA TYR A 125 -6.10 -12.28 -10.61
C TYR A 125 -6.37 -11.00 -9.83
N PHE A 126 -7.65 -10.67 -9.69
CA PHE A 126 -8.09 -9.49 -8.99
C PHE A 126 -9.32 -9.84 -8.14
N ILE A 127 -9.40 -9.32 -6.92
CA ILE A 127 -10.59 -9.50 -6.07
C ILE A 127 -11.47 -8.26 -6.20
N LEU A 128 -12.61 -8.42 -6.86
CA LEU A 128 -13.64 -7.39 -7.00
C LEU A 128 -14.56 -7.36 -5.77
N PHE A 129 -15.28 -6.26 -5.63
CA PHE A 129 -16.41 -6.14 -4.72
C PHE A 129 -17.49 -5.23 -5.27
N TYR A 130 -18.73 -5.42 -4.82
CA TYR A 130 -19.92 -4.71 -5.30
C TYR A 130 -20.38 -3.61 -4.34
N PRO A 131 -21.18 -2.62 -4.81
CA PRO A 131 -21.57 -1.46 -3.99
C PRO A 131 -22.31 -1.79 -2.71
N ASP A 132 -23.20 -2.79 -2.77
CA ASP A 132 -24.00 -3.23 -1.63
C ASP A 132 -23.40 -4.51 -1.04
N PRO A 133 -23.17 -4.58 0.28
CA PRO A 133 -22.81 -5.82 0.95
C PRO A 133 -23.98 -6.81 0.99
N GLU A 134 -23.67 -8.10 1.06
CA GLU A 134 -24.67 -9.14 1.28
C GLU A 134 -25.29 -9.02 2.67
N LYS A 135 -26.53 -9.48 2.83
CA LYS A 135 -27.25 -9.33 4.10
C LYS A 135 -26.57 -10.17 5.19
N GLY A 136 -26.15 -9.51 6.28
CA GLY A 136 -25.51 -10.16 7.41
C GLY A 136 -24.03 -10.52 7.18
N GLN A 137 -23.46 -10.15 6.03
CA GLN A 137 -22.05 -10.25 5.74
C GLN A 137 -21.23 -9.53 6.82
N THR A 138 -20.28 -10.23 7.42
CA THR A 138 -19.29 -9.68 8.35
C THR A 138 -17.91 -9.60 7.71
N TYR A 139 -16.96 -8.91 8.36
CA TYR A 139 -15.58 -8.90 7.89
C TYR A 139 -14.95 -10.31 7.91
N GLU A 140 -15.31 -11.15 8.87
CA GLU A 140 -14.81 -12.53 8.92
C GLU A 140 -15.26 -13.33 7.70
N ASP A 141 -16.49 -13.13 7.23
CA ASP A 141 -16.99 -13.79 6.03
C ASP A 141 -16.24 -13.30 4.78
N VAL A 142 -15.95 -11.99 4.70
CA VAL A 142 -15.14 -11.41 3.61
C VAL A 142 -13.73 -12.01 3.60
N LYS A 143 -13.07 -12.06 4.76
CA LYS A 143 -11.73 -12.65 4.88
C LYS A 143 -11.74 -14.15 4.52
N ALA A 144 -12.75 -14.90 4.98
CA ALA A 144 -12.90 -16.32 4.65
C ALA A 144 -13.12 -16.54 3.14
N ALA A 145 -13.90 -15.67 2.49
CA ALA A 145 -14.07 -15.70 1.04
C ALA A 145 -12.76 -15.37 0.31
N GLN A 146 -12.00 -14.36 0.76
CA GLN A 146 -10.70 -14.02 0.18
C GLN A 146 -9.69 -15.18 0.30
N ILE A 147 -9.66 -15.88 1.45
CA ILE A 147 -8.86 -17.11 1.62
C ILE A 147 -9.29 -18.16 0.58
N ARG A 148 -10.59 -18.42 0.45
CA ARG A 148 -11.12 -19.38 -0.54
C ARG A 148 -10.77 -18.99 -1.97
N PHE A 149 -10.75 -17.69 -2.27
CA PHE A 149 -10.33 -17.18 -3.57
C PHE A 149 -8.86 -17.46 -3.84
N ILE A 150 -7.98 -17.23 -2.87
CA ILE A 150 -6.55 -17.52 -3.02
C ILE A 150 -6.30 -19.03 -3.15
N GLU A 151 -7.02 -19.86 -2.40
CA GLU A 151 -7.00 -21.34 -2.56
C GLU A 151 -7.42 -21.75 -3.98
N GLU A 152 -8.43 -21.10 -4.56
CA GLU A 152 -8.86 -21.34 -5.94
C GLU A 152 -7.79 -20.93 -6.95
N VAL A 153 -7.06 -19.83 -6.71
CA VAL A 153 -5.92 -19.43 -7.54
C VAL A 153 -4.80 -20.48 -7.45
N LYS A 154 -4.40 -20.88 -6.23
CA LYS A 154 -3.38 -21.93 -6.02
C LYS A 154 -3.76 -23.24 -6.72
N ALA A 155 -5.00 -23.69 -6.59
CA ALA A 155 -5.50 -24.91 -7.24
C ALA A 155 -5.45 -24.85 -8.78
N ARG A 156 -5.56 -23.66 -9.38
CA ARG A 156 -5.48 -23.46 -10.84
C ARG A 156 -4.05 -23.45 -11.38
N HIS A 157 -3.07 -23.32 -10.50
CA HIS A 157 -1.65 -23.21 -10.83
C HIS A 157 -0.82 -24.26 -10.07
N PRO A 158 -1.12 -25.58 -10.24
CA PRO A 158 -0.48 -26.64 -9.45
C PRO A 158 1.03 -26.79 -9.68
N ASP A 159 1.53 -26.33 -10.84
CA ASP A 159 2.94 -26.39 -11.21
C ASP A 159 3.68 -25.07 -10.94
N ALA A 160 3.01 -24.07 -10.37
CA ALA A 160 3.60 -22.77 -10.04
C ALA A 160 3.84 -22.65 -8.53
N GLU A 161 4.65 -21.65 -8.15
CA GLU A 161 4.81 -21.25 -6.76
C GLU A 161 3.54 -20.60 -6.20
N ASP A 162 3.46 -20.52 -4.88
CA ASP A 162 2.28 -19.96 -4.20
C ASP A 162 2.02 -18.49 -4.57
N PRO A 163 0.73 -18.08 -4.66
CA PRO A 163 0.35 -16.81 -5.25
C PRO A 163 0.94 -15.61 -4.49
N ALA A 164 1.55 -14.67 -5.20
CA ALA A 164 1.96 -13.40 -4.62
C ALA A 164 0.74 -12.49 -4.43
N ILE A 165 0.60 -11.87 -3.26
CA ILE A 165 -0.58 -11.08 -2.90
C ILE A 165 -0.19 -9.60 -2.75
N ILE A 166 -0.85 -8.72 -3.51
CA ILE A 166 -0.65 -7.28 -3.44
C ILE A 166 -1.89 -6.64 -2.81
N GLY A 167 -1.71 -6.05 -1.62
CA GLY A 167 -2.74 -5.32 -0.88
C GLY A 167 -2.51 -3.81 -0.94
N ASN A 168 -3.46 -3.09 -1.53
CA ASN A 168 -3.42 -1.63 -1.65
C ASN A 168 -4.18 -0.95 -0.50
N CYS A 169 -3.52 -0.03 0.21
CA CYS A 169 -4.11 0.78 1.28
C CYS A 169 -4.83 -0.09 2.33
N GLN A 170 -6.16 -0.01 2.44
CA GLN A 170 -6.91 -0.84 3.39
C GLN A 170 -6.81 -2.35 3.09
N ALA A 171 -6.56 -2.74 1.84
CA ALA A 171 -6.39 -4.14 1.55
C ALA A 171 -5.08 -4.71 2.14
N GLY A 172 -4.05 -3.89 2.43
CA GLY A 172 -2.82 -4.40 3.03
C GLY A 172 -3.01 -4.97 4.43
N TRP A 173 -3.76 -4.30 5.31
CA TRP A 173 -4.08 -4.89 6.62
C TRP A 173 -5.03 -6.09 6.48
N ALA A 174 -5.88 -6.13 5.46
CA ALA A 174 -6.74 -7.28 5.20
C ALA A 174 -5.92 -8.51 4.79
N VAL A 175 -4.92 -8.30 3.93
CA VAL A 175 -3.94 -9.31 3.52
C VAL A 175 -3.09 -9.73 4.72
N ALA A 176 -2.64 -8.81 5.56
CA ALA A 176 -1.90 -9.16 6.78
C ALA A 176 -2.72 -10.08 7.70
N LEU A 177 -4.03 -9.79 7.88
CA LEU A 177 -4.92 -10.62 8.70
C LEU A 177 -5.12 -12.02 8.10
N LEU A 178 -5.36 -12.12 6.79
CA LEU A 178 -5.63 -13.42 6.15
C LEU A 178 -4.35 -14.27 6.07
N SER A 179 -3.20 -13.67 5.75
CA SER A 179 -1.92 -14.39 5.61
C SER A 179 -1.38 -14.85 6.96
N ALA A 180 -1.58 -14.08 8.02
CA ALA A 180 -1.20 -14.51 9.38
C ALA A 180 -2.12 -15.62 9.94
N GLU A 181 -3.32 -15.81 9.37
CA GLU A 181 -4.23 -16.89 9.75
C GLU A 181 -4.05 -18.15 8.89
N ARG A 182 -3.80 -17.97 7.59
CA ARG A 182 -3.59 -19.01 6.59
C ARG A 182 -2.29 -18.74 5.81
N PRO A 183 -1.12 -18.88 6.45
CA PRO A 183 0.16 -18.72 5.74
C PRO A 183 0.32 -19.77 4.63
N ASP A 184 -0.34 -20.93 4.74
CA ASP A 184 -0.26 -22.05 3.80
C ASP A 184 -0.87 -21.79 2.41
N VAL A 185 -1.56 -20.66 2.21
CA VAL A 185 -2.22 -20.34 0.93
C VAL A 185 -1.59 -19.15 0.20
N THR A 186 -0.69 -18.40 0.84
CA THR A 186 -0.06 -17.22 0.25
C THR A 186 1.40 -17.47 -0.08
N GLY A 187 1.94 -16.71 -1.03
CA GLY A 187 3.38 -16.50 -1.21
C GLY A 187 3.77 -15.09 -0.74
N PRO A 188 4.80 -14.45 -1.32
CA PRO A 188 5.24 -13.10 -1.00
C PRO A 188 4.10 -12.08 -1.01
N ILE A 189 4.15 -11.19 -0.03
CA ILE A 189 3.08 -10.23 0.25
C ILE A 189 3.60 -8.82 0.03
N VAL A 190 2.81 -7.97 -0.62
CA VAL A 190 3.12 -6.55 -0.81
C VAL A 190 2.05 -5.68 -0.16
N PHE A 191 2.49 -4.79 0.73
CA PHE A 191 1.69 -3.77 1.39
C PHE A 191 2.00 -2.41 0.79
N ASN A 192 1.13 -1.93 -0.10
CA ASN A 192 1.30 -0.64 -0.73
C ASN A 192 0.52 0.42 0.06
N GLY A 193 1.20 1.44 0.60
CA GLY A 193 0.59 2.54 1.37
C GLY A 193 -0.41 2.08 2.43
N SER A 194 -0.10 0.97 3.12
CA SER A 194 -1.06 0.26 3.98
C SER A 194 -0.75 0.47 5.47
N PRO A 195 -1.71 0.96 6.28
CA PRO A 195 -1.47 1.22 7.69
C PRO A 195 -1.63 -0.07 8.50
N LEU A 196 -0.60 -0.42 9.26
CA LEU A 196 -0.63 -1.52 10.25
C LEU A 196 -0.42 -0.99 11.68
N SER A 197 0.19 0.19 11.84
CA SER A 197 0.32 0.94 13.09
C SER A 197 -0.54 2.19 13.07
N TYR A 198 -1.74 2.10 13.62
CA TYR A 198 -2.77 3.12 13.39
C TYR A 198 -2.59 4.40 14.21
N TRP A 199 -1.84 4.31 15.32
CA TRP A 199 -1.53 5.44 16.22
C TRP A 199 -0.21 6.14 15.89
N ALA A 200 0.65 5.48 15.10
CA ALA A 200 1.97 5.98 14.73
C ALA A 200 1.90 7.27 13.88
N GLY A 201 2.97 8.07 13.97
CA GLY A 201 3.08 9.36 13.27
C GLY A 201 3.86 10.41 14.07
N VAL A 202 4.18 11.50 13.40
CA VAL A 202 4.97 12.61 13.97
C VAL A 202 4.07 13.80 14.29
N ASP A 203 4.32 14.40 15.46
CA ASP A 203 3.71 15.61 15.94
C ASP A 203 3.84 16.78 14.95
N GLY A 204 2.76 17.53 14.79
CA GLY A 204 2.66 18.62 13.82
C GLY A 204 2.66 18.20 12.35
N LYS A 205 2.81 16.91 12.03
CA LYS A 205 2.84 16.40 10.64
C LYS A 205 1.67 15.51 10.28
N ASN A 206 1.22 14.65 11.20
CA ASN A 206 0.24 13.59 10.89
C ASN A 206 -1.08 13.77 11.65
N PRO A 207 -1.87 14.84 11.41
CA PRO A 207 -3.04 15.19 12.21
C PRO A 207 -4.23 14.22 12.05
N MET A 208 -4.22 13.38 11.02
CA MET A 208 -5.32 12.44 10.73
C MET A 208 -5.56 11.46 11.87
N ARG A 209 -4.51 11.03 12.58
CA ARG A 209 -4.59 10.07 13.69
C ARG A 209 -5.49 10.55 14.84
N TYR A 210 -5.56 11.87 15.07
CA TYR A 210 -6.29 12.45 16.21
C TYR A 210 -7.81 12.49 16.01
N LYS A 211 -8.30 12.44 14.76
CA LYS A 211 -9.72 12.66 14.45
C LYS A 211 -10.64 11.68 15.16
N GLY A 212 -10.26 10.39 15.23
CA GLY A 212 -11.06 9.37 15.91
C GLY A 212 -11.32 9.72 17.38
N GLY A 213 -10.30 10.18 18.09
CA GLY A 213 -10.44 10.64 19.47
C GLY A 213 -11.24 11.94 19.59
N LEU A 214 -11.06 12.90 18.69
CA LEU A 214 -11.81 14.17 18.72
C LEU A 214 -13.32 13.98 18.47
N PHE A 215 -13.73 12.93 17.75
CA PHE A 215 -15.13 12.55 17.60
C PHE A 215 -15.66 11.65 18.74
N GLY A 216 -14.83 11.35 19.74
CA GLY A 216 -15.21 10.52 20.88
C GLY A 216 -15.26 9.03 20.56
N GLY A 217 -14.53 8.57 19.54
CA GLY A 217 -14.42 7.16 19.18
C GLY A 217 -15.45 6.69 18.15
N ILE A 218 -15.87 5.43 18.27
CA ILE A 218 -16.63 4.72 17.23
C ILE A 218 -18.13 5.03 17.18
N TRP A 219 -18.71 5.58 18.26
CA TRP A 219 -20.17 5.75 18.41
C TRP A 219 -20.86 6.52 17.27
N LEU A 220 -20.16 7.49 16.67
CA LEU A 220 -20.68 8.25 15.54
C LEU A 220 -20.87 7.34 14.31
N THR A 221 -19.98 6.37 14.12
CA THR A 221 -20.10 5.36 13.05
C THR A 221 -21.31 4.48 13.29
N SER A 222 -21.54 4.05 14.53
CA SER A 222 -22.72 3.30 14.96
C SER A 222 -24.00 4.08 14.66
N MET A 223 -24.00 5.38 14.95
CA MET A 223 -25.11 6.27 14.63
C MET A 223 -25.38 6.40 13.14
N LEU A 224 -24.34 6.55 12.34
CA LEU A 224 -24.47 6.59 10.87
C LEU A 224 -24.97 5.26 10.30
N CYS A 225 -24.55 4.13 10.88
CA CYS A 225 -25.05 2.81 10.52
C CYS A 225 -26.53 2.64 10.84
N ASP A 226 -26.96 3.05 12.03
CA ASP A 226 -28.34 2.95 12.47
C ASP A 226 -29.25 3.82 11.60
N LEU A 227 -28.84 5.06 11.29
CA LEU A 227 -29.52 5.93 10.33
C LEU A 227 -29.54 5.35 8.91
N GLY A 228 -28.50 4.62 8.53
CA GLY A 228 -28.38 3.87 7.28
C GLY A 228 -29.10 2.52 7.29
N ASN A 229 -29.90 2.22 8.32
CA ASN A 229 -30.63 0.96 8.49
C ASN A 229 -29.69 -0.27 8.41
N GLY A 230 -28.61 -0.25 9.20
CA GLY A 230 -27.62 -1.33 9.29
C GLY A 230 -26.49 -1.26 8.26
N LYS A 231 -26.40 -0.16 7.50
CA LYS A 231 -25.35 0.06 6.50
C LYS A 231 -24.62 1.37 6.73
N PHE A 232 -23.31 1.33 6.59
CA PHE A 232 -22.44 2.49 6.58
C PHE A 232 -22.19 2.97 5.14
N ASP A 233 -22.41 4.26 4.90
CA ASP A 233 -22.20 4.88 3.58
C ASP A 233 -20.76 5.33 3.40
N GLY A 234 -20.06 4.71 2.45
CA GLY A 234 -18.67 5.02 2.10
C GLY A 234 -18.47 6.46 1.63
N ALA A 235 -19.52 7.18 1.23
CA ALA A 235 -19.43 8.60 0.93
C ALA A 235 -18.91 9.43 2.12
N ASN A 236 -19.12 8.97 3.37
CA ASN A 236 -18.55 9.59 4.57
C ASN A 236 -17.02 9.44 4.62
N LEU A 237 -16.46 8.30 4.17
CA LEU A 237 -15.02 8.09 4.08
C LEU A 237 -14.41 9.00 3.01
N VAL A 238 -15.03 9.04 1.82
CA VAL A 238 -14.58 9.92 0.73
C VAL A 238 -14.58 11.38 1.16
N MET A 239 -15.63 11.82 1.86
CA MET A 239 -15.72 13.17 2.41
C MET A 239 -14.62 13.44 3.46
N ASN A 240 -14.27 12.46 4.28
CA ASN A 240 -13.16 12.59 5.23
C ASN A 240 -11.81 12.77 4.51
N PHE A 241 -11.55 12.01 3.43
CA PHE A 241 -10.34 12.17 2.60
C PHE A 241 -10.30 13.54 1.91
N GLU A 242 -11.41 14.00 1.33
CA GLU A 242 -11.51 15.35 0.75
C GLU A 242 -11.25 16.46 1.80
N GLY A 243 -11.64 16.22 3.05
CA GLY A 243 -11.39 17.14 4.17
C GLY A 243 -9.92 17.26 4.59
N LEU A 244 -9.03 16.34 4.20
CA LEU A 244 -7.61 16.40 4.58
C LEU A 244 -6.89 17.57 3.93
N ASN A 245 -7.20 17.87 2.66
CA ASN A 245 -6.57 18.95 1.92
C ASN A 245 -7.63 19.93 1.34
N PRO A 246 -8.12 20.89 2.15
CA PRO A 246 -9.10 21.88 1.72
C PRO A 246 -8.66 22.70 0.50
N ALA A 247 -7.38 23.08 0.41
CA ALA A 247 -6.84 23.81 -0.73
C ALA A 247 -7.00 23.03 -2.02
N ASN A 248 -6.64 21.73 -2.00
CA ASN A 248 -6.81 20.86 -3.15
C ASN A 248 -8.28 20.62 -3.52
N THR A 249 -9.09 20.26 -2.52
CA THR A 249 -10.50 19.87 -2.69
C THR A 249 -11.36 21.02 -3.20
N TYR A 250 -11.25 22.20 -2.56
CA TYR A 250 -12.13 23.34 -2.86
C TYR A 250 -11.60 24.24 -3.97
N TRP A 251 -10.28 24.23 -4.24
CA TRP A 251 -9.68 25.14 -5.20
C TRP A 251 -8.75 24.46 -6.21
N THR A 252 -7.55 24.00 -5.80
CA THR A 252 -6.46 23.62 -6.72
C THR A 252 -6.90 22.64 -7.80
N LYS A 253 -7.61 21.56 -7.44
CA LYS A 253 -8.10 20.55 -8.39
C LYS A 253 -9.02 21.17 -9.43
N GLN A 254 -10.00 21.97 -8.98
CA GLN A 254 -11.01 22.58 -9.86
C GLN A 254 -10.42 23.71 -10.70
N TYR A 255 -9.59 24.56 -10.09
CA TYR A 255 -8.88 25.64 -10.77
C TYR A 255 -7.95 25.08 -11.85
N ASN A 256 -7.24 23.97 -11.61
CA ASN A 256 -6.39 23.37 -12.63
C ASN A 256 -7.18 22.95 -13.87
N VAL A 257 -8.37 22.36 -13.70
CA VAL A 257 -9.25 21.98 -14.81
C VAL A 257 -9.80 23.21 -15.50
N TRP A 258 -10.24 24.22 -14.74
CA TRP A 258 -10.76 25.46 -15.30
C TRP A 258 -9.68 26.22 -16.09
N ALA A 259 -8.46 26.33 -15.56
CA ALA A 259 -7.34 27.02 -16.18
C ALA A 259 -6.83 26.30 -17.43
N ASN A 260 -6.87 24.96 -17.45
CA ASN A 260 -6.41 24.11 -18.55
C ASN A 260 -7.55 23.36 -19.24
N VAL A 261 -8.71 24.03 -19.37
CA VAL A 261 -9.97 23.40 -19.81
C VAL A 261 -9.89 22.70 -21.16
N ASP A 262 -8.96 23.14 -22.00
CA ASP A 262 -8.76 22.63 -23.36
C ASP A 262 -8.06 21.25 -23.37
N LYS A 263 -7.48 20.81 -22.24
CA LYS A 263 -6.69 19.55 -22.13
C LYS A 263 -7.12 18.64 -20.98
N GLU A 264 -7.70 19.20 -19.92
CA GLU A 264 -7.91 18.47 -18.66
C GLU A 264 -9.20 17.66 -18.59
N GLU A 265 -10.15 17.86 -19.52
CA GLU A 265 -11.48 17.22 -19.48
C GLU A 265 -11.39 15.70 -19.36
N GLU A 266 -10.66 15.03 -20.26
CA GLU A 266 -10.59 13.56 -20.28
C GLU A 266 -9.91 12.99 -19.02
N ARG A 267 -8.76 13.56 -18.64
CA ARG A 267 -8.01 13.15 -17.44
C ARG A 267 -8.86 13.29 -16.18
N TYR A 268 -9.55 14.42 -16.03
CA TYR A 268 -10.41 14.70 -14.89
C TYR A 268 -11.59 13.75 -14.83
N LEU A 269 -12.36 13.61 -15.92
CA LEU A 269 -13.54 12.75 -15.94
C LEU A 269 -13.19 11.28 -15.72
N ASN A 270 -12.08 10.80 -16.28
CA ASN A 270 -11.63 9.42 -16.06
C ASN A 270 -11.28 9.14 -14.59
N PHE A 271 -10.65 10.09 -13.89
CA PHE A 271 -10.42 9.96 -12.45
C PHE A 271 -11.72 10.06 -11.64
N GLU A 272 -12.61 11.00 -12.01
CA GLU A 272 -13.87 11.23 -11.31
C GLU A 272 -14.85 10.06 -11.41
N LYS A 273 -14.78 9.21 -12.44
CA LYS A 273 -15.56 7.97 -12.52
C LYS A 273 -15.32 7.07 -11.31
N TRP A 274 -14.06 6.97 -10.87
CA TRP A 274 -13.70 6.25 -9.65
C TRP A 274 -14.08 7.02 -8.39
N TRP A 275 -13.64 8.28 -8.31
CA TRP A 275 -13.76 9.11 -7.09
C TRP A 275 -15.22 9.36 -6.66
N ASN A 276 -16.17 9.26 -7.59
CA ASN A 276 -17.59 9.43 -7.31
C ASN A 276 -18.37 8.11 -7.13
N SER A 277 -17.68 6.97 -7.03
CA SER A 277 -18.33 5.68 -6.84
C SER A 277 -18.34 5.30 -5.36
N TYR A 278 -19.48 5.43 -4.68
CA TYR A 278 -19.59 5.23 -3.24
C TYR A 278 -20.09 3.83 -2.87
N PHE A 279 -19.29 3.10 -2.10
CA PHE A 279 -19.54 1.71 -1.72
C PHE A 279 -19.90 1.58 -0.24
N MET A 280 -20.79 0.66 0.08
CA MET A 280 -21.36 0.50 1.42
C MET A 280 -20.65 -0.62 2.20
N MET A 281 -20.78 -0.58 3.52
CA MET A 281 -20.42 -1.69 4.43
C MET A 281 -21.58 -2.00 5.36
N ASN A 282 -21.71 -3.25 5.79
CA ASN A 282 -22.58 -3.56 6.92
C ASN A 282 -21.97 -3.00 8.21
N THR A 283 -22.82 -2.79 9.21
CA THR A 283 -22.41 -2.32 10.54
C THR A 283 -21.29 -3.17 11.13
N GLU A 284 -21.41 -4.49 11.05
CA GLU A 284 -20.46 -5.45 11.60
C GLU A 284 -19.07 -5.31 10.96
N GLU A 285 -19.01 -5.01 9.66
CA GLU A 285 -17.76 -4.86 8.92
C GLU A 285 -17.00 -3.59 9.35
N ILE A 286 -17.66 -2.43 9.33
CA ILE A 286 -17.01 -1.17 9.70
C ILE A 286 -16.69 -1.14 11.21
N HIS A 287 -17.52 -1.77 12.05
CA HIS A 287 -17.23 -1.92 13.48
C HIS A 287 -16.00 -2.79 13.70
N PHE A 288 -15.87 -3.92 12.99
CA PHE A 288 -14.67 -4.74 13.07
C PHE A 288 -13.43 -3.91 12.75
N ILE A 289 -13.46 -3.16 11.64
CA ILE A 289 -12.34 -2.33 11.18
C ILE A 289 -11.98 -1.28 12.23
N LEU A 290 -12.93 -0.47 12.70
CA LEU A 290 -12.63 0.62 13.62
C LEU A 290 -12.21 0.11 15.00
N LYS A 291 -12.94 -0.88 15.55
CA LYS A 291 -12.72 -1.38 16.91
C LYS A 291 -11.44 -2.18 17.05
N ASN A 292 -11.03 -2.90 16.01
CA ASN A 292 -9.82 -3.73 16.08
C ASN A 292 -8.59 -3.02 15.50
N LEU A 293 -8.76 -2.16 14.49
CA LEU A 293 -7.63 -1.59 13.76
C LEU A 293 -7.41 -0.12 14.16
N PHE A 294 -8.26 0.80 13.69
CA PHE A 294 -7.96 2.23 13.80
C PHE A 294 -8.07 2.81 15.21
N VAL A 295 -9.12 2.47 15.97
CA VAL A 295 -9.30 2.95 17.35
C VAL A 295 -8.65 1.98 18.34
N GLY A 296 -8.75 0.67 18.09
CA GLY A 296 -8.24 -0.34 19.02
C GLY A 296 -6.77 -0.72 18.87
N ASN A 297 -6.15 -0.44 17.73
CA ASN A 297 -4.75 -0.75 17.41
C ASN A 297 -4.31 -2.19 17.78
N LYS A 298 -5.22 -3.16 17.62
CA LYS A 298 -5.06 -4.53 18.12
C LYS A 298 -4.23 -5.44 17.22
N LEU A 299 -4.03 -5.05 15.96
CA LEU A 299 -3.33 -5.87 14.96
C LEU A 299 -1.85 -6.05 15.31
N GLU A 300 -1.12 -4.95 15.50
CA GLU A 300 0.28 -4.98 15.91
C GLU A 300 0.50 -5.53 17.33
N GLN A 301 -0.56 -5.61 18.13
CA GLN A 301 -0.56 -6.20 19.48
C GLN A 301 -0.87 -7.70 19.50
N GLY A 302 -1.20 -8.30 18.35
CA GLY A 302 -1.58 -9.72 18.28
C GLY A 302 -2.93 -10.05 18.94
N ARG A 303 -3.84 -9.08 19.02
CA ARG A 303 -5.09 -9.10 19.80
C ARG A 303 -6.36 -9.09 18.95
N VAL A 304 -6.24 -9.10 17.63
CA VAL A 304 -7.41 -9.23 16.74
C VAL A 304 -7.96 -10.64 16.89
N ALA A 305 -9.12 -10.75 17.53
CA ALA A 305 -9.81 -12.02 17.69
C ALA A 305 -10.52 -12.40 16.38
N VAL A 306 -10.44 -13.67 16.02
CA VAL A 306 -11.23 -14.30 14.96
C VAL A 306 -12.15 -15.34 15.56
N SER A 307 -13.19 -15.74 14.83
CA SER A 307 -14.05 -16.87 15.22
C SER A 307 -13.21 -18.07 15.67
N HIS A 308 -13.71 -18.78 16.69
CA HIS A 308 -13.05 -19.89 17.41
C HIS A 308 -12.01 -19.49 18.47
N GLY A 309 -11.96 -18.20 18.86
CA GLY A 309 -11.18 -17.76 20.02
C GLY A 309 -9.67 -17.71 19.80
N LYS A 310 -9.22 -17.82 18.55
CA LYS A 310 -7.82 -17.57 18.16
C LYS A 310 -7.61 -16.07 17.99
N THR A 311 -6.40 -15.60 18.30
CA THR A 311 -5.97 -14.25 17.94
C THR A 311 -5.00 -14.32 16.76
N ILE A 312 -5.08 -13.33 15.88
CA ILE A 312 -4.11 -13.17 14.79
C ILE A 312 -2.83 -12.57 15.36
N ASP A 313 -1.69 -13.15 14.98
CA ASP A 313 -0.35 -12.74 15.37
C ASP A 313 0.48 -12.58 14.09
N LEU A 314 1.03 -11.38 13.87
CA LEU A 314 1.82 -11.08 12.67
C LEU A 314 3.12 -11.86 12.60
N LYS A 315 3.60 -12.46 13.70
CA LYS A 315 4.71 -13.41 13.67
C LYS A 315 4.38 -14.73 12.97
N ASN A 316 3.11 -15.00 12.66
CA ASN A 316 2.70 -16.16 11.87
C ASN A 316 2.82 -15.93 10.34
N LEU A 317 3.25 -14.75 9.89
CA LEU A 317 3.59 -14.56 8.47
C LEU A 317 4.84 -15.41 8.17
N GLU A 318 4.78 -16.27 7.16
CA GLU A 318 5.87 -17.19 6.77
C GLU A 318 6.59 -16.75 5.49
N ASP A 319 5.90 -16.05 4.60
CA ASP A 319 6.45 -15.52 3.35
C ASP A 319 7.05 -14.13 3.51
N PRO A 320 7.97 -13.73 2.60
CA PRO A 320 8.54 -12.40 2.59
C PRO A 320 7.48 -11.31 2.49
N VAL A 321 7.66 -10.25 3.28
CA VAL A 321 6.79 -9.08 3.32
C VAL A 321 7.51 -7.88 2.69
N MET A 322 6.90 -7.28 1.67
CA MET A 322 7.35 -6.04 1.04
C MET A 322 6.43 -4.89 1.44
N VAL A 323 6.96 -3.84 2.07
CA VAL A 323 6.20 -2.63 2.43
C VAL A 323 6.61 -1.47 1.54
N PHE A 324 5.67 -0.91 0.78
CA PHE A 324 5.92 0.29 -0.02
C PHE A 324 5.21 1.50 0.59
N ALA A 325 5.99 2.47 1.09
CA ALA A 325 5.51 3.69 1.73
C ALA A 325 6.06 4.94 1.04
N SER A 326 5.53 6.12 1.39
CA SER A 326 6.09 7.39 0.92
C SER A 326 6.05 8.49 1.98
N GLN A 327 7.10 9.31 2.02
CA GLN A 327 7.15 10.53 2.85
C GLN A 327 6.12 11.58 2.41
N GLY A 328 5.66 11.55 1.15
CA GLY A 328 4.58 12.41 0.67
C GLY A 328 3.18 11.95 1.06
N ASP A 329 3.05 10.77 1.67
CA ASP A 329 1.78 10.20 2.08
C ASP A 329 1.31 10.76 3.43
N ASN A 330 0.21 11.54 3.40
CA ASN A 330 -0.42 12.10 4.59
C ASN A 330 -1.60 11.27 5.12
N ILE A 331 -1.90 10.14 4.49
CA ILE A 331 -2.94 9.19 4.90
C ILE A 331 -2.29 8.02 5.65
N THR A 332 -1.24 7.45 5.07
CA THR A 332 -0.45 6.36 5.63
C THR A 332 1.03 6.70 5.51
N PRO A 333 1.54 7.61 6.37
CA PRO A 333 2.95 7.97 6.35
C PRO A 333 3.82 6.76 6.75
N PRO A 334 5.15 6.79 6.53
CA PRO A 334 6.04 5.66 6.77
C PRO A 334 5.91 5.06 8.18
N GLN A 335 5.67 5.88 9.19
CA GLN A 335 5.46 5.45 10.58
C GLN A 335 4.25 4.50 10.70
N GLN A 336 3.14 4.81 10.04
CA GLN A 336 1.95 3.95 10.06
C GLN A 336 2.14 2.65 9.26
N ALA A 337 2.99 2.69 8.24
CA ALA A 337 3.29 1.52 7.41
C ALA A 337 4.33 0.59 8.02
N LEU A 338 5.27 1.11 8.85
CA LEU A 338 6.47 0.38 9.28
C LEU A 338 6.57 0.14 10.79
N ASN A 339 5.98 0.98 11.65
CA ASN A 339 6.21 0.84 13.11
C ASN A 339 5.73 -0.49 13.68
N TRP A 340 4.82 -1.20 13.00
CA TRP A 340 4.32 -2.50 13.43
C TRP A 340 5.47 -3.50 13.52
N ILE A 341 6.51 -3.33 12.70
CA ILE A 341 7.74 -4.15 12.72
C ILE A 341 8.41 -4.00 14.10
N ALA A 342 8.55 -2.77 14.59
CA ALA A 342 9.13 -2.47 15.90
C ALA A 342 8.22 -2.84 17.08
N LYS A 343 6.91 -2.97 16.85
CA LYS A 343 5.92 -3.40 17.86
C LYS A 343 5.82 -4.92 17.96
N VAL A 344 5.96 -5.60 16.83
CA VAL A 344 5.87 -7.06 16.74
C VAL A 344 7.21 -7.71 17.08
N TYR A 345 8.33 -7.14 16.64
CA TYR A 345 9.67 -7.68 16.86
C TYR A 345 10.48 -6.75 17.77
N GLU A 346 11.20 -7.32 18.74
CA GLU A 346 12.07 -6.59 19.66
C GLU A 346 13.32 -6.04 18.95
N ASN A 347 13.90 -6.84 18.05
CA ASN A 347 15.10 -6.52 17.28
C ASN A 347 15.18 -7.38 16.01
N VAL A 348 16.17 -7.10 15.15
CA VAL A 348 16.38 -7.86 13.91
C VAL A 348 16.76 -9.32 14.19
N ASP A 349 17.40 -9.63 15.32
CA ASP A 349 17.70 -11.02 15.70
C ASP A 349 16.43 -11.83 15.97
N GLU A 350 15.36 -11.20 16.46
CA GLU A 350 14.07 -11.85 16.57
C GLU A 350 13.45 -12.12 15.18
N ILE A 351 13.49 -11.15 14.26
CA ILE A 351 13.04 -11.35 12.85
C ILE A 351 13.79 -12.53 12.23
N ARG A 352 15.11 -12.59 12.43
CA ARG A 352 15.98 -13.68 11.98
C ARG A 352 15.56 -15.02 12.58
N ARG A 353 15.34 -15.10 13.89
CA ARG A 353 14.86 -16.31 14.59
C ARG A 353 13.50 -16.78 14.05
N CYS A 354 12.62 -15.84 13.75
CA CYS A 354 11.33 -16.11 13.12
C CYS A 354 11.44 -16.54 11.64
N GLN A 355 12.65 -16.56 11.08
CA GLN A 355 12.93 -16.83 9.67
C GLN A 355 12.19 -15.90 8.69
N GLN A 356 11.80 -14.72 9.16
CA GLN A 356 11.02 -13.78 8.37
C GLN A 356 11.96 -12.85 7.58
N VAL A 357 11.56 -12.49 6.36
CA VAL A 357 12.21 -11.51 5.50
C VAL A 357 11.26 -10.33 5.35
N ILE A 358 11.63 -9.17 5.90
CA ILE A 358 10.86 -7.94 5.77
C ILE A 358 11.66 -6.95 4.95
N VAL A 359 11.09 -6.48 3.85
CA VAL A 359 11.69 -5.48 2.98
C VAL A 359 10.78 -4.27 2.93
N TYR A 360 11.35 -3.06 2.97
CA TYR A 360 10.58 -1.84 2.77
C TYR A 360 11.19 -0.91 1.72
N ARG A 361 10.36 -0.09 1.10
CA ARG A 361 10.74 0.99 0.17
C ARG A 361 10.04 2.27 0.59
N ILE A 362 10.80 3.36 0.69
CA ILE A 362 10.26 4.70 0.98
C ILE A 362 10.48 5.63 -0.22
N HIS A 363 9.38 6.04 -0.87
CA HIS A 363 9.43 7.07 -1.89
C HIS A 363 9.44 8.48 -1.27
N GLU A 364 10.19 9.40 -1.86
CA GLU A 364 10.47 10.72 -1.28
C GLU A 364 9.28 11.69 -1.23
N ASP A 365 8.42 11.74 -2.25
CA ASP A 365 7.46 12.85 -2.37
C ASP A 365 6.06 12.49 -2.90
N ILE A 366 5.80 11.24 -3.28
CA ILE A 366 4.48 10.87 -3.83
C ILE A 366 3.41 10.88 -2.73
N GLY A 367 2.25 11.48 -3.04
CA GLY A 367 1.09 11.36 -2.18
C GLY A 367 0.48 9.96 -2.22
N HIS A 368 -0.38 9.65 -1.24
CA HIS A 368 -1.06 8.35 -1.08
C HIS A 368 -1.58 7.74 -2.38
N LEU A 369 -2.38 8.50 -3.15
CA LEU A 369 -2.94 8.00 -4.41
C LEU A 369 -1.85 7.71 -5.45
N GLY A 370 -0.78 8.50 -5.44
CA GLY A 370 0.36 8.35 -6.35
C GLY A 370 1.00 6.97 -6.26
N ILE A 371 0.97 6.34 -5.07
CA ILE A 371 1.49 4.99 -4.82
C ILE A 371 0.86 3.98 -5.79
N PHE A 372 -0.45 4.08 -6.07
CA PHE A 372 -1.19 3.07 -6.83
C PHE A 372 -1.60 3.53 -8.25
N VAL A 373 -1.84 4.84 -8.43
CA VAL A 373 -2.46 5.36 -9.67
C VAL A 373 -1.48 6.03 -10.64
N SER A 374 -0.25 6.29 -10.18
CA SER A 374 0.76 6.95 -10.99
C SER A 374 1.39 5.96 -11.96
N GLY A 375 1.30 6.25 -13.26
CA GLY A 375 1.95 5.44 -14.29
C GLY A 375 3.47 5.44 -14.14
N LYS A 376 4.06 6.53 -13.62
CA LYS A 376 5.50 6.60 -13.32
C LYS A 376 5.88 5.63 -12.20
N VAL A 377 5.07 5.60 -11.13
CA VAL A 377 5.30 4.69 -10.00
C VAL A 377 5.08 3.24 -10.40
N ALA A 378 4.07 2.99 -11.24
CA ALA A 378 3.85 1.68 -11.82
C ALA A 378 5.06 1.20 -12.64
N GLN A 379 5.63 2.06 -13.49
CA GLN A 379 6.73 1.71 -14.39
C GLN A 379 8.09 1.59 -13.71
N LYS A 380 8.26 2.14 -12.50
CA LYS A 380 9.48 2.08 -11.70
C LYS A 380 9.28 1.16 -10.50
N GLU A 381 8.62 1.62 -9.44
CA GLU A 381 8.51 0.90 -8.17
C GLU A 381 7.75 -0.43 -8.30
N HIS A 382 6.52 -0.45 -8.83
CA HIS A 382 5.75 -1.70 -8.92
C HIS A 382 6.37 -2.69 -9.89
N LYS A 383 6.95 -2.20 -10.99
CA LYS A 383 7.71 -3.04 -11.93
C LYS A 383 8.83 -3.77 -11.19
N GLU A 384 9.67 -3.04 -10.46
CA GLU A 384 10.82 -3.63 -9.77
C GLU A 384 10.41 -4.51 -8.58
N ILE A 385 9.34 -4.15 -7.84
CA ILE A 385 8.80 -4.99 -6.78
C ILE A 385 8.35 -6.34 -7.36
N ILE A 386 7.54 -6.33 -8.42
CA ILE A 386 7.04 -7.56 -9.07
C ILE A 386 8.20 -8.38 -9.65
N ASP A 387 9.18 -7.72 -10.28
CA ASP A 387 10.36 -8.38 -10.85
C ASP A 387 11.20 -9.11 -9.81
N ASN A 388 11.26 -8.56 -8.59
CA ASN A 388 12.11 -9.08 -7.52
C ASN A 388 11.37 -9.93 -6.49
N MET A 389 10.06 -10.17 -6.62
CA MET A 389 9.28 -10.98 -5.66
C MET A 389 9.92 -12.34 -5.36
N GLN A 390 10.44 -13.01 -6.38
CA GLN A 390 11.11 -14.30 -6.22
C GLN A 390 12.46 -14.15 -5.50
N ASN A 391 13.20 -13.06 -5.76
CA ASN A 391 14.48 -12.80 -5.10
C ASN A 391 14.31 -12.60 -3.59
N LEU A 392 13.16 -12.04 -3.15
CA LEU A 392 12.87 -11.85 -1.73
C LEU A 392 12.88 -13.16 -0.93
N GLU A 393 12.51 -14.29 -1.54
CA GLU A 393 12.51 -15.59 -0.87
C GLU A 393 13.91 -16.19 -0.68
N PHE A 394 14.91 -15.65 -1.40
CA PHE A 394 16.31 -16.03 -1.28
C PHE A 394 17.14 -15.08 -0.43
N LEU A 395 16.56 -13.95 0.01
CA LEU A 395 17.21 -13.12 1.01
C LEU A 395 17.35 -13.88 2.33
N PRO A 396 18.47 -13.72 3.05
CA PRO A 396 18.55 -14.16 4.43
C PRO A 396 17.41 -13.56 5.27
N PRO A 397 16.89 -14.27 6.29
CA PRO A 397 15.96 -13.68 7.24
C PRO A 397 16.51 -12.39 7.84
N GLY A 398 15.70 -11.33 7.94
CA GLY A 398 16.17 -10.01 8.36
C GLY A 398 15.26 -8.88 7.91
N LEU A 399 15.74 -7.65 8.13
CA LEU A 399 15.08 -6.40 7.77
C LEU A 399 15.91 -5.67 6.72
N TYR A 400 15.27 -5.27 5.62
CA TYR A 400 15.95 -4.67 4.47
C TYR A 400 15.24 -3.42 3.94
N GLU A 401 16.02 -2.47 3.43
CA GLU A 401 15.50 -1.40 2.57
C GLU A 401 15.83 -1.69 1.10
N MET A 402 14.79 -1.70 0.26
CA MET A 402 14.94 -1.79 -1.19
C MET A 402 15.27 -0.40 -1.75
N LEU A 403 16.41 -0.28 -2.44
CA LEU A 403 16.78 0.89 -3.21
C LEU A 403 16.68 0.59 -4.71
N ILE A 404 16.12 1.55 -5.46
CA ILE A 404 15.96 1.47 -6.91
C ILE A 404 16.78 2.60 -7.51
N GLU A 405 17.90 2.23 -8.14
CA GLU A 405 18.82 3.17 -8.77
C GLU A 405 18.58 3.23 -10.27
N ASP A 406 18.57 4.46 -10.80
CA ASP A 406 18.39 4.67 -12.23
C ASP A 406 19.62 4.13 -12.99
N SER A 407 19.38 3.29 -13.98
CA SER A 407 20.39 2.79 -14.90
C SER A 407 19.90 2.90 -16.35
N GLU A 408 20.80 2.63 -17.30
CA GLU A 408 20.49 2.67 -18.72
C GLU A 408 20.80 1.32 -19.37
N LYS A 409 19.81 0.76 -20.06
CA LYS A 409 19.99 -0.43 -20.89
C LYS A 409 20.04 -0.02 -22.35
N VAL A 410 21.17 -0.33 -22.99
CA VAL A 410 21.35 -0.10 -24.42
C VAL A 410 20.84 -1.33 -25.19
N ILE A 411 19.77 -1.16 -25.96
CA ILE A 411 19.29 -2.15 -26.92
C ILE A 411 19.81 -1.77 -28.30
N GLU A 412 20.41 -2.73 -29.00
CA GLU A 412 20.82 -2.58 -30.40
C GLU A 412 19.69 -3.08 -31.31
N GLU A 413 18.96 -2.15 -31.95
CA GLU A 413 17.98 -2.46 -33.00
C GLU A 413 18.58 -2.03 -34.36
N GLY A 414 19.20 -2.98 -35.07
CA GLY A 414 19.90 -2.69 -36.32
C GLY A 414 21.11 -1.76 -36.09
N ASP A 415 21.23 -0.68 -36.87
CA ASP A 415 22.29 0.33 -36.71
C ASP A 415 21.99 1.39 -35.64
N GLN A 416 20.85 1.29 -34.92
CA GLN A 416 20.46 2.25 -33.89
C GLN A 416 20.67 1.68 -32.48
N LYS A 417 21.38 2.45 -31.65
CA LYS A 417 21.50 2.20 -30.21
C LYS A 417 20.42 3.00 -29.49
N LEU A 418 19.41 2.30 -28.96
CA LEU A 418 18.38 2.88 -28.12
C LEU A 418 18.75 2.65 -26.66
N SER A 419 19.03 3.75 -25.94
CA SER A 419 19.11 3.70 -24.48
C SER A 419 17.69 3.77 -23.91
N ILE A 420 17.28 2.72 -23.21
CA ILE A 420 16.02 2.69 -22.47
C ILE A 420 16.31 2.76 -20.97
N PRO A 421 15.47 3.45 -20.18
CA PRO A 421 15.58 3.42 -18.73
C PRO A 421 15.51 1.97 -18.23
N ASP A 422 16.50 1.59 -17.42
CA ASP A 422 16.51 0.35 -16.65
C ASP A 422 16.75 0.71 -15.18
N TYR A 423 16.64 -0.27 -14.29
CA TYR A 423 16.85 -0.04 -12.88
C TYR A 423 17.71 -1.13 -12.27
N ASN A 424 18.60 -0.74 -11.37
CA ASN A 424 19.33 -1.67 -10.54
C ASN A 424 18.70 -1.66 -9.15
N VAL A 425 18.40 -2.86 -8.64
CA VAL A 425 17.81 -3.03 -7.30
C VAL A 425 18.88 -3.53 -6.34
N ARG A 426 18.96 -2.86 -5.19
CA ARG A 426 19.82 -3.26 -4.06
C ARG A 426 18.97 -3.39 -2.80
N PHE A 427 19.23 -4.40 -1.98
CA PHE A 427 18.61 -4.56 -0.67
C PHE A 427 19.67 -4.31 0.41
N ILE A 428 19.48 -3.27 1.22
CA ILE A 428 20.44 -2.89 2.28
C ILE A 428 19.90 -3.40 3.61
N GLU A 429 20.71 -4.09 4.40
CA GLU A 429 20.32 -4.48 5.77
C GLU A 429 20.05 -3.24 6.64
N ARG A 430 18.99 -3.33 7.45
CA ARG A 430 18.52 -2.26 8.33
C ARG A 430 18.25 -2.78 9.72
N GLU A 431 18.33 -1.89 10.69
CA GLU A 431 17.98 -2.16 12.08
C GLU A 431 16.60 -1.57 12.41
N ILE A 432 15.98 -2.06 13.48
CA ILE A 432 14.70 -1.49 13.96
C ILE A 432 14.86 0.01 14.31
N SER A 433 16.05 0.43 14.75
CA SER A 433 16.36 1.83 15.00
C SER A 433 16.25 2.72 13.77
N ASP A 434 16.47 2.19 12.56
CA ASP A 434 16.33 2.97 11.31
C ASP A 434 14.87 3.32 11.05
N ILE A 435 13.94 2.41 11.36
CA ILE A 435 12.49 2.65 11.30
C ILE A 435 12.09 3.68 12.38
N LEU A 436 12.52 3.44 13.63
CA LEU A 436 12.17 4.30 14.76
C LEU A 436 12.74 5.72 14.62
N ALA A 437 13.85 5.91 13.90
CA ALA A 437 14.41 7.23 13.62
C ALA A 437 13.48 8.11 12.76
N MET A 438 12.44 7.54 12.13
CA MET A 438 11.44 8.28 11.38
C MET A 438 10.29 8.79 12.27
N ASP A 439 10.16 8.30 13.50
CA ASP A 439 9.10 8.65 14.45
C ASP A 439 9.64 9.55 15.58
N ASP A 440 8.74 10.25 16.29
CA ASP A 440 9.09 11.02 17.49
C ASP A 440 9.02 10.19 18.79
N GLY A 441 8.57 8.94 18.68
CA GLY A 441 8.61 7.94 19.74
C GLY A 441 7.22 7.48 20.20
N PHE A 442 7.18 6.41 20.99
CA PHE A 442 5.92 5.79 21.40
C PHE A 442 5.22 6.45 22.60
N GLU A 443 5.84 7.44 23.25
CA GLU A 443 5.25 8.11 24.42
C GLU A 443 3.91 8.79 24.09
N ASN A 444 3.79 9.28 22.86
CA ASN A 444 2.57 9.89 22.31
C ASN A 444 1.40 8.90 22.20
N GLU A 445 1.64 7.59 22.25
CA GLU A 445 0.59 6.57 22.11
C GLU A 445 -0.26 6.37 23.39
N GLU A 446 0.22 6.76 24.57
CA GLU A 446 -0.54 6.63 25.83
C GLU A 446 -1.89 7.38 25.79
N GLU A 447 -1.93 8.49 25.05
CA GLU A 447 -3.12 9.30 24.86
C GLU A 447 -4.17 8.53 24.07
N PHE A 448 -3.76 7.69 23.12
CA PHE A 448 -4.66 6.88 22.31
C PHE A 448 -5.21 5.67 23.07
N GLU A 449 -4.49 5.13 24.05
CA GLU A 449 -5.07 4.14 24.98
C GLU A 449 -6.25 4.75 25.76
N THR A 450 -6.11 6.02 26.16
CA THR A 450 -7.19 6.75 26.84
C THR A 450 -8.38 6.96 25.89
N VAL A 451 -8.13 7.27 24.62
CA VAL A 451 -9.16 7.35 23.57
C VAL A 451 -9.91 6.03 23.41
N LEU A 452 -9.21 4.89 23.41
CA LEU A 452 -9.84 3.57 23.29
C LEU A 452 -10.87 3.35 24.40
N ASN A 453 -10.50 3.63 25.66
CA ASN A 453 -11.41 3.44 26.80
C ASN A 453 -12.61 4.40 26.76
N VAL A 454 -12.38 5.65 26.36
CA VAL A 454 -13.47 6.63 26.15
C VAL A 454 -14.39 6.21 25.01
N SER A 455 -13.82 5.69 23.91
CA SER A 455 -14.57 5.18 22.76
C SER A 455 -15.48 4.03 23.16
N ASP A 456 -14.99 3.06 23.93
CA ASP A 456 -15.79 1.93 24.40
C ASP A 456 -16.93 2.37 25.33
N LEU A 457 -16.68 3.36 26.20
CA LEU A 457 -17.74 3.94 27.04
C LEU A 457 -18.80 4.67 26.20
N ASN A 458 -18.38 5.53 25.27
CA ASN A 458 -19.30 6.29 24.42
C ASN A 458 -20.14 5.36 23.53
N GLU A 459 -19.52 4.32 22.98
CA GLU A 459 -20.24 3.28 22.24
C GLU A 459 -21.28 2.58 23.12
N LEU A 460 -20.92 2.18 24.33
CA LEU A 460 -21.85 1.54 25.26
C LEU A 460 -23.04 2.45 25.60
N ILE A 461 -22.78 3.74 25.87
CA ILE A 461 -23.83 4.73 26.14
C ILE A 461 -24.74 4.88 24.92
N TYR A 462 -24.17 5.04 23.72
CA TYR A 462 -24.92 5.18 22.49
C TYR A 462 -25.80 3.96 22.23
N GLN A 463 -25.24 2.75 22.24
CA GLN A 463 -25.95 1.50 21.98
C GLN A 463 -27.07 1.24 22.98
N THR A 464 -26.85 1.59 24.25
CA THR A 464 -27.83 1.33 25.32
C THR A 464 -28.98 2.34 25.28
N PHE A 465 -28.68 3.63 25.11
CA PHE A 465 -29.66 4.70 25.37
C PHE A 465 -30.19 5.39 24.12
N LEU A 466 -29.43 5.45 23.02
CA LEU A 466 -29.80 6.22 21.82
C LEU A 466 -30.11 5.33 20.61
N SER A 467 -29.31 4.30 20.36
CA SER A 467 -29.48 3.36 19.24
C SER A 467 -30.91 2.82 19.11
N PRO A 468 -31.60 2.36 20.19
CA PRO A 468 -32.95 1.82 20.07
C PRO A 468 -33.94 2.82 19.49
N TRP A 469 -33.85 4.10 19.87
CA TRP A 469 -34.74 5.16 19.36
C TRP A 469 -34.44 5.50 17.90
N ILE A 470 -33.17 5.51 17.52
CA ILE A 470 -32.75 5.76 16.13
C ILE A 470 -33.22 4.61 15.25
N LYS A 471 -32.95 3.35 15.63
CA LYS A 471 -33.40 2.16 14.88
C LYS A 471 -34.93 2.10 14.71
N LEU A 472 -35.69 2.55 15.71
CA LEU A 472 -37.16 2.63 15.61
C LEU A 472 -37.64 3.61 14.54
N THR A 473 -36.87 4.65 14.23
CA THR A 473 -37.23 5.69 13.24
C THR A 473 -36.53 5.50 11.89
N ALA A 474 -35.38 4.82 11.86
CA ALA A 474 -34.59 4.54 10.69
C ALA A 474 -35.20 3.40 9.84
N THR A 475 -36.16 3.76 8.98
CA THR A 475 -36.72 2.85 7.98
C THR A 475 -35.79 2.71 6.77
N PRO A 476 -35.89 1.63 5.96
CA PRO A 476 -35.15 1.52 4.70
C PRO A 476 -35.37 2.71 3.75
N TYR A 477 -36.57 3.29 3.75
CA TYR A 477 -36.90 4.46 2.95
C TYR A 477 -36.17 5.73 3.43
N LEU A 478 -36.16 5.97 4.75
CA LEU A 478 -35.44 7.09 5.34
C LEU A 478 -33.92 6.96 5.10
N ALA A 479 -33.36 5.76 5.26
CA ALA A 479 -31.95 5.48 4.99
C ALA A 479 -31.58 5.83 3.54
N GLU A 480 -32.40 5.45 2.57
CA GLU A 480 -32.17 5.80 1.17
C GLU A 480 -32.30 7.31 0.94
N ILE A 481 -33.26 8.01 1.56
CA ILE A 481 -33.34 9.49 1.50
C ILE A 481 -32.04 10.12 2.02
N LEU A 482 -31.56 9.72 3.20
CA LEU A 482 -30.34 10.29 3.80
C LEU A 482 -29.12 10.05 2.92
N LYS A 483 -28.99 8.84 2.35
CA LYS A 483 -27.95 8.49 1.38
C LYS A 483 -28.00 9.40 0.15
N GLN A 484 -29.17 9.62 -0.44
CA GLN A 484 -29.33 10.48 -1.62
C GLN A 484 -29.11 11.97 -1.28
N LEU A 485 -29.43 12.42 -0.06
CA LEU A 485 -29.18 13.79 0.41
C LEU A 485 -27.74 14.04 0.87
N HIS A 486 -26.88 13.01 0.88
CA HIS A 486 -25.48 13.18 1.26
C HIS A 486 -24.80 14.24 0.36
N PRO A 487 -24.03 15.21 0.91
CA PRO A 487 -23.45 16.33 0.14
C PRO A 487 -22.62 15.89 -1.08
N MET A 488 -21.93 14.76 -0.94
CA MET A 488 -21.16 14.13 -2.02
C MET A 488 -22.01 13.69 -3.20
N ARG A 489 -23.30 13.37 -3.01
CA ARG A 489 -24.22 13.03 -4.11
C ARG A 489 -24.99 14.25 -4.61
N VAL A 490 -25.46 15.11 -3.70
CA VAL A 490 -26.26 16.31 -4.03
C VAL A 490 -25.54 17.22 -5.02
N SER A 491 -24.24 17.45 -4.81
CA SER A 491 -23.43 18.24 -5.72
C SER A 491 -23.33 17.65 -7.14
N ARG A 492 -23.45 16.33 -7.30
CA ARG A 492 -23.43 15.64 -8.61
C ARG A 492 -24.76 15.82 -9.31
N TYR A 493 -25.88 15.81 -8.58
CA TYR A 493 -27.18 16.18 -9.14
C TYR A 493 -27.24 17.65 -9.53
N GLY A 494 -26.68 18.54 -8.71
CA GLY A 494 -26.64 19.97 -8.96
C GLY A 494 -25.90 20.33 -10.26
N PHE A 495 -24.83 19.61 -10.58
CA PHE A 495 -24.10 19.71 -11.85
C PHE A 495 -24.40 18.50 -12.74
N SER A 496 -25.65 18.36 -13.18
CA SER A 496 -26.06 17.32 -14.14
C SER A 496 -27.21 17.81 -15.01
N ASP A 497 -27.62 17.00 -15.99
CA ASP A 497 -28.78 17.29 -16.85
C ASP A 497 -30.11 17.26 -16.07
N LYS A 498 -30.11 16.78 -14.81
CA LYS A 498 -31.27 16.88 -13.90
C LYS A 498 -31.52 18.31 -13.41
N ASN A 499 -30.54 19.20 -13.48
CA ASN A 499 -30.70 20.61 -13.12
C ASN A 499 -30.88 21.46 -14.39
N PRO A 500 -32.09 21.98 -14.67
CA PRO A 500 -32.35 22.78 -15.86
C PRO A 500 -31.46 24.03 -15.99
N LEU A 501 -30.96 24.57 -14.87
CA LEU A 501 -30.06 25.72 -14.86
C LEU A 501 -28.69 25.44 -15.50
N ILE A 502 -28.32 24.17 -15.63
CA ILE A 502 -27.03 23.74 -16.21
C ILE A 502 -27.13 23.47 -17.72
N LEU A 503 -28.34 23.26 -18.25
CA LEU A 503 -28.55 22.94 -19.67
C LEU A 503 -27.98 23.97 -20.67
N PRO A 504 -28.02 25.30 -20.41
CA PRO A 504 -27.39 26.27 -21.31
C PRO A 504 -25.91 25.98 -21.58
N PHE A 505 -25.16 25.47 -20.60
CA PHE A 505 -23.73 25.17 -20.75
C PHE A 505 -23.47 24.01 -21.71
N LYS A 506 -24.36 23.00 -21.74
CA LYS A 506 -24.33 21.91 -22.73
C LYS A 506 -24.48 22.44 -24.16
N ILE A 507 -25.36 23.42 -24.35
CA ILE A 507 -25.70 24.00 -25.66
C ILE A 507 -24.57 24.93 -26.13
N PHE A 508 -24.04 25.78 -25.24
CA PHE A 508 -23.01 26.75 -25.59
C PHE A 508 -21.60 26.16 -25.64
N SER A 509 -21.31 25.06 -24.94
CA SER A 509 -19.98 24.43 -24.90
C SER A 509 -19.40 24.15 -26.30
N PRO A 510 -20.10 23.49 -27.24
CA PRO A 510 -19.60 23.29 -28.61
C PRO A 510 -19.30 24.59 -29.36
N VAL A 511 -20.15 25.60 -29.22
CA VAL A 511 -19.98 26.93 -29.85
C VAL A 511 -18.74 27.62 -29.30
N VAL A 512 -18.56 27.57 -27.98
CA VAL A 512 -17.38 28.12 -27.30
C VAL A 512 -16.10 27.38 -27.71
N LYS A 513 -16.13 26.05 -27.81
CA LYS A 513 -14.97 25.25 -28.29
C LYS A 513 -14.57 25.65 -29.71
N GLN A 514 -15.54 25.84 -30.61
CA GLN A 514 -15.27 26.24 -32.00
C GLN A 514 -14.73 27.67 -32.11
N ASN A 515 -15.15 28.57 -31.21
CA ASN A 515 -14.77 29.98 -31.21
C ASN A 515 -13.80 30.32 -30.07
N ARG A 516 -13.01 29.34 -29.62
CA ARG A 516 -12.09 29.48 -28.50
C ARG A 516 -11.06 30.56 -28.81
N LYS A 517 -10.91 31.53 -27.91
CA LYS A 517 -9.92 32.62 -27.96
C LYS A 517 -9.08 32.59 -26.69
N PRO A 518 -8.01 31.78 -26.64
CA PRO A 518 -7.10 31.74 -25.51
C PRO A 518 -6.44 33.11 -25.30
N VAL A 519 -6.39 33.56 -24.06
CA VAL A 519 -5.67 34.79 -23.70
C VAL A 519 -4.16 34.61 -23.89
N SER A 520 -3.45 35.69 -24.27
CA SER A 520 -1.98 35.67 -24.40
C SER A 520 -1.30 35.32 -23.05
N PRO A 521 -0.22 34.52 -23.05
CA PRO A 521 0.54 34.20 -21.84
C PRO A 521 1.12 35.43 -21.12
N GLU A 522 1.38 36.52 -21.84
CA GLU A 522 1.94 37.78 -21.34
C GLU A 522 0.88 38.75 -20.80
N ASN A 523 -0.40 38.35 -20.82
CA ASN A 523 -1.51 39.20 -20.38
C ASN A 523 -1.46 39.50 -18.87
N LEU A 524 -1.62 40.77 -18.50
CA LEU A 524 -1.54 41.24 -17.12
C LEU A 524 -2.63 40.64 -16.21
N PHE A 525 -3.84 40.47 -16.72
CA PHE A 525 -4.97 39.94 -15.93
C PHE A 525 -4.86 38.43 -15.73
N LEU A 526 -4.27 37.69 -16.67
CA LEU A 526 -3.95 36.28 -16.48
C LEU A 526 -2.92 36.09 -15.35
N ASN A 527 -1.92 36.98 -15.28
CA ASN A 527 -0.94 36.96 -14.18
C ASN A 527 -1.58 37.32 -12.84
N ALA A 528 -2.50 38.30 -12.82
CA ALA A 528 -3.28 38.65 -11.64
C ALA A 528 -4.18 37.49 -11.17
N GLU A 529 -4.81 36.77 -12.10
CA GLU A 529 -5.61 35.55 -11.82
C GLU A 529 -4.74 34.46 -11.16
N LYS A 530 -3.57 34.16 -11.72
CA LYS A 530 -2.65 33.17 -11.15
C LYS A 530 -2.20 33.59 -9.74
N ALA A 531 -1.90 34.86 -9.54
CA ALA A 531 -1.54 35.39 -8.22
C ALA A 531 -2.71 35.27 -7.22
N LEU A 532 -3.94 35.60 -7.64
CA LEU A 532 -5.14 35.43 -6.83
C LEU A 532 -5.37 33.95 -6.47
N SER A 533 -5.25 33.05 -7.44
CA SER A 533 -5.35 31.60 -7.19
C SER A 533 -4.31 31.13 -6.18
N ASN A 534 -3.05 31.54 -6.32
CA ASN A 534 -1.98 31.21 -5.37
C ASN A 534 -2.25 31.79 -3.97
N ASN A 535 -2.86 32.97 -3.86
CA ASN A 535 -3.28 33.54 -2.58
C ASN A 535 -4.41 32.73 -1.94
N ILE A 536 -5.39 32.26 -2.73
CA ILE A 536 -6.47 31.39 -2.23
C ILE A 536 -5.89 30.06 -1.75
N ILE A 537 -4.99 29.45 -2.52
CA ILE A 537 -4.30 28.21 -2.13
C ILE A 537 -3.53 28.42 -0.83
N THR A 538 -2.76 29.51 -0.72
CA THR A 538 -2.01 29.87 0.49
C THR A 538 -2.94 30.08 1.68
N ALA A 539 -4.07 30.78 1.52
CA ALA A 539 -5.04 31.01 2.59
C ALA A 539 -5.70 29.71 3.07
N LEU A 540 -6.06 28.81 2.13
CA LEU A 540 -6.65 27.51 2.46
C LEU A 540 -5.64 26.56 3.11
N ASN A 541 -4.37 26.60 2.69
CA ASN A 541 -3.29 25.87 3.35
C ASN A 541 -3.06 26.42 4.77
N CYS A 542 -3.02 27.74 4.94
CA CYS A 542 -2.91 28.36 6.28
C CYS A 542 -4.08 27.94 7.19
N TYR A 543 -5.31 27.93 6.67
CA TYR A 543 -6.46 27.41 7.42
C TYR A 543 -6.28 25.94 7.81
N ARG A 544 -5.85 25.09 6.87
CA ARG A 544 -5.56 23.66 7.14
C ARG A 544 -4.53 23.54 8.26
N ASP A 545 -3.41 24.26 8.18
CA ASP A 545 -2.33 24.14 9.14
C ASP A 545 -2.76 24.64 10.54
N ILE A 546 -3.54 25.73 10.62
CA ILE A 546 -4.15 26.20 11.88
C ILE A 546 -5.12 25.16 12.44
N ARG A 547 -6.02 24.63 11.60
CA ARG A 547 -7.00 23.61 11.98
C ARG A 547 -6.31 22.37 12.54
N ASP A 548 -5.31 21.86 11.83
CA ASP A 548 -4.61 20.62 12.15
C ASP A 548 -3.82 20.77 13.46
N ASN A 549 -3.09 21.87 13.63
CA ASN A 549 -2.42 22.19 14.89
C ASN A 549 -3.40 22.36 16.07
N THR A 550 -4.57 22.98 15.82
CA THR A 550 -5.61 23.13 16.85
C THR A 550 -6.21 21.78 17.23
N GLN A 551 -6.43 20.89 16.26
CA GLN A 551 -6.92 19.53 16.50
C GLN A 551 -5.95 18.72 17.34
N GLU A 552 -4.67 18.74 16.99
CA GLU A 552 -3.62 18.09 17.79
C GLU A 552 -3.55 18.67 19.21
N PHE A 553 -3.52 20.00 19.34
CA PHE A 553 -3.50 20.65 20.64
C PHE A 553 -4.70 20.27 21.50
N MET A 554 -5.92 20.27 20.94
CA MET A 554 -7.13 19.85 21.65
C MET A 554 -7.07 18.38 22.05
N PHE A 555 -6.61 17.51 21.14
CA PHE A 555 -6.48 16.09 21.42
C PHE A 555 -5.57 15.85 22.63
N LYS A 556 -4.36 16.40 22.61
CA LYS A 556 -3.39 16.29 23.71
C LYS A 556 -3.90 16.93 24.99
N SER A 557 -4.56 18.08 24.90
CA SER A 557 -5.13 18.77 26.07
C SER A 557 -6.24 17.97 26.73
N ILE A 558 -7.04 17.24 25.95
CA ILE A 558 -8.10 16.38 26.47
C ILE A 558 -7.48 15.10 27.03
N TYR A 559 -6.88 14.28 26.16
CA TYR A 559 -6.48 12.91 26.48
C TYR A 559 -5.17 12.80 27.26
N GLY A 560 -4.27 13.78 27.14
CA GLY A 560 -3.07 13.90 27.96
C GLY A 560 -3.34 14.48 29.36
N SER A 561 -4.56 14.96 29.66
CA SER A 561 -4.86 15.58 30.95
C SER A 561 -4.79 14.56 32.11
N PRO A 562 -4.30 14.96 33.30
CA PRO A 562 -4.28 14.08 34.47
C PRO A 562 -5.65 13.54 34.87
N PHE A 563 -6.71 14.33 34.64
CA PHE A 563 -8.08 13.91 34.89
C PHE A 563 -8.49 12.75 33.98
N MET A 564 -8.27 12.88 32.66
CA MET A 564 -8.59 11.80 31.73
C MET A 564 -7.74 10.56 32.02
N LYS A 565 -6.45 10.73 32.32
CA LYS A 565 -5.60 9.60 32.72
C LYS A 565 -6.09 8.92 34.00
N MET A 566 -6.53 9.68 35.01
CA MET A 566 -7.02 9.11 36.27
C MET A 566 -8.30 8.28 36.10
N PHE A 567 -9.23 8.70 35.24
CA PHE A 567 -10.52 8.02 35.07
C PHE A 567 -10.52 6.96 33.96
N PHE A 568 -9.66 7.13 32.95
CA PHE A 568 -9.69 6.33 31.72
C PHE A 568 -8.35 5.67 31.40
N SER A 569 -7.24 5.99 32.07
CA SER A 569 -6.04 5.13 32.04
C SER A 569 -6.15 4.12 33.18
N GLN A 570 -6.54 2.90 32.84
CA GLN A 570 -6.46 1.78 33.78
C GLN A 570 -4.99 1.54 34.16
N PRO A 571 -4.66 1.20 35.43
CA PRO A 571 -3.35 0.67 35.76
C PRO A 571 -3.26 -0.76 35.21
N LEU A 572 -2.86 -0.88 33.94
CA LEU A 572 -1.84 -1.82 33.44
C LEU A 572 -1.83 -3.26 33.98
N LYS A 573 -2.98 -3.84 34.35
CA LYS A 573 -3.09 -5.32 34.46
C LYS A 573 -2.86 -5.97 33.09
N ASP A 574 -3.19 -5.25 32.02
CA ASP A 574 -2.97 -5.66 30.63
C ASP A 574 -1.58 -5.28 30.10
N LYS A 575 -0.68 -4.60 30.84
CA LYS A 575 0.70 -4.36 30.34
C LYS A 575 1.56 -5.60 30.44
N ALA A 576 1.33 -6.43 31.46
CA ALA A 576 1.86 -7.79 31.50
C ALA A 576 1.33 -8.61 30.31
N ASP A 577 0.07 -8.40 29.90
CA ASP A 577 -0.52 -9.08 28.73
C ASP A 577 -0.11 -8.46 27.38
N LEU A 578 0.16 -7.14 27.31
CA LEU A 578 0.73 -6.43 26.15
C LEU A 578 2.17 -6.90 25.93
N GLU A 579 2.96 -6.97 27.01
CA GLU A 579 4.27 -7.59 27.00
C GLU A 579 4.16 -9.09 26.70
N SER A 580 3.18 -9.84 27.22
CA SER A 580 3.04 -11.28 26.91
C SER A 580 2.62 -11.56 25.47
N GLY A 581 1.85 -10.65 24.84
CA GLY A 581 1.43 -10.73 23.45
C GLY A 581 2.58 -10.43 22.49
N SER A 582 3.39 -9.42 22.79
CA SER A 582 4.62 -9.10 22.05
C SER A 582 5.75 -10.12 22.32
N LYS A 583 5.78 -10.75 23.50
CA LYS A 583 6.74 -11.82 23.88
C LYS A 583 6.29 -13.23 23.49
N LYS A 584 5.29 -13.40 22.61
CA LYS A 584 5.08 -14.71 21.99
C LYS A 584 6.32 -15.03 21.17
N GLU A 585 7.13 -15.96 21.65
CA GLU A 585 8.25 -16.48 20.90
C GLU A 585 7.75 -17.06 19.58
N CYS A 586 8.52 -16.88 18.52
CA CYS A 586 8.24 -17.55 17.27
C CYS A 586 8.18 -19.05 17.49
N LYS A 587 7.00 -19.64 17.25
CA LYS A 587 6.70 -21.05 17.55
C LYS A 587 7.73 -22.01 16.96
N ALA A 588 8.34 -21.64 15.84
CA ALA A 588 9.35 -22.43 15.13
C ALA A 588 10.77 -22.37 15.75
N ALA A 589 11.10 -21.32 16.52
CA ALA A 589 12.45 -21.06 17.03
C ALA A 589 12.65 -21.50 18.48
N GLY A 590 11.58 -21.56 19.28
CA GLY A 590 11.70 -21.78 20.74
C GLY A 590 12.49 -20.67 21.43
N SER A 591 13.16 -20.97 22.54
CA SER A 591 13.97 -19.98 23.26
C SER A 591 15.23 -19.56 22.48
N VAL A 592 15.87 -18.45 22.88
CA VAL A 592 17.12 -17.94 22.26
C VAL A 592 18.24 -18.98 22.28
N ASP A 593 18.42 -19.64 23.42
CA ASP A 593 19.46 -20.65 23.59
C ASP A 593 19.17 -21.93 22.79
N GLU A 594 17.90 -22.33 22.68
CA GLU A 594 17.49 -23.49 21.88
C GLU A 594 17.71 -23.26 20.38
N ASP A 595 17.33 -22.10 19.83
CA ASP A 595 17.59 -21.75 18.43
C ASP A 595 19.09 -21.73 18.13
N LYS A 596 19.87 -21.09 19.00
CA LYS A 596 21.33 -21.02 18.85
C LYS A 596 21.97 -22.40 18.90
N ALA A 597 21.57 -23.25 19.85
CA ALA A 597 22.06 -24.62 19.95
C ALA A 597 21.70 -25.45 18.71
N ARG A 598 20.47 -25.31 18.20
CA ARG A 598 20.00 -25.97 16.98
C ARG A 598 20.88 -25.62 15.78
N TRP A 599 21.14 -24.35 15.53
CA TRP A 599 21.94 -23.94 14.36
C TRP A 599 23.42 -24.24 14.51
N ILE A 600 23.97 -24.23 15.73
CA ILE A 600 25.34 -24.70 16.00
C ILE A 600 25.46 -26.19 15.68
N ASP A 601 24.51 -27.03 16.11
CA ASP A 601 24.51 -28.47 15.82
C ASP A 601 24.30 -28.77 14.32
N ALA A 602 23.70 -27.84 13.57
CA ALA A 602 23.50 -27.95 12.12
C ALA A 602 24.72 -27.52 11.28
N MET A 603 25.76 -26.89 11.87
CA MET A 603 26.87 -26.28 11.11
C MET A 603 27.61 -27.26 10.19
N GLU A 604 27.82 -28.50 10.64
CA GLU A 604 28.54 -29.54 9.90
C GLU A 604 27.61 -30.51 9.16
N LYS A 605 26.29 -30.33 9.27
CA LYS A 605 25.29 -31.17 8.60
C LYS A 605 25.01 -30.65 7.19
N GLY A 606 24.76 -31.59 6.27
CA GLY A 606 24.55 -31.32 4.84
C GLY A 606 25.64 -31.95 3.97
N GLY A 607 25.69 -31.53 2.72
CA GLY A 607 26.67 -32.00 1.75
C GLY A 607 27.21 -30.87 0.88
N ILE A 608 27.54 -31.24 -0.36
CA ILE A 608 28.19 -30.32 -1.31
C ILE A 608 27.28 -29.15 -1.63
N THR A 609 25.98 -29.40 -1.84
CA THR A 609 25.00 -28.37 -2.18
C THR A 609 24.91 -27.31 -1.09
N GLU A 610 24.74 -27.72 0.16
CA GLU A 610 24.66 -26.83 1.32
C GLU A 610 25.96 -26.05 1.51
N GLY A 611 27.12 -26.69 1.28
CA GLY A 611 28.42 -26.01 1.30
C GLY A 611 28.58 -24.96 0.21
N LEU A 612 28.11 -25.22 -1.01
CA LEU A 612 28.12 -24.26 -2.12
C LEU A 612 27.14 -23.10 -1.87
N VAL A 613 25.92 -23.39 -1.40
CA VAL A 613 24.93 -22.37 -1.04
C VAL A 613 25.45 -21.48 0.07
N ARG A 614 26.04 -22.06 1.13
CA ARG A 614 26.65 -21.30 2.22
C ARG A 614 27.78 -20.39 1.72
N ALA A 615 28.63 -20.88 0.81
CA ALA A 615 29.67 -20.06 0.20
C ALA A 615 29.10 -18.89 -0.62
N MET A 616 28.06 -19.14 -1.43
CA MET A 616 27.40 -18.09 -2.22
C MET A 616 26.76 -17.03 -1.32
N ILE A 617 25.90 -17.44 -0.37
CA ILE A 617 25.21 -16.51 0.54
C ILE A 617 26.20 -15.70 1.37
N SER A 618 27.27 -16.34 1.87
CA SER A 618 28.29 -15.61 2.64
C SER A 618 28.95 -14.50 1.85
N MET A 619 29.13 -14.68 0.53
CA MET A 619 29.71 -13.65 -0.32
C MET A 619 28.71 -12.56 -0.66
N ILE A 620 27.48 -12.92 -1.07
CA ILE A 620 26.42 -11.94 -1.39
C ILE A 620 26.12 -11.04 -0.17
N GLY A 621 26.17 -11.60 1.05
CA GLY A 621 25.93 -10.83 2.27
C GLY A 621 27.16 -10.17 2.88
N ALA A 622 28.33 -10.18 2.22
CA ALA A 622 29.60 -9.79 2.85
C ALA A 622 29.68 -8.30 3.20
N ASP A 623 29.06 -7.44 2.39
CA ASP A 623 29.02 -5.98 2.58
C ASP A 623 27.66 -5.48 3.10
N HIS A 624 26.75 -6.41 3.44
CA HIS A 624 25.36 -6.14 3.85
C HIS A 624 24.48 -5.47 2.79
N ILE A 625 24.88 -5.53 1.51
CA ILE A 625 24.15 -4.99 0.37
C ILE A 625 23.93 -6.11 -0.65
N PHE A 626 22.69 -6.54 -0.81
CA PHE A 626 22.35 -7.61 -1.73
C PHE A 626 21.98 -7.01 -3.09
N ASP A 627 22.82 -7.20 -4.10
CA ASP A 627 22.59 -6.68 -5.45
C ASP A 627 21.87 -7.71 -6.34
N GLU A 628 20.87 -7.26 -7.11
CA GLU A 628 20.13 -8.14 -8.03
C GLU A 628 21.04 -8.90 -9.01
N ARG A 629 22.19 -8.32 -9.39
CA ARG A 629 23.15 -8.94 -10.33
C ARG A 629 23.84 -10.16 -9.73
N GLU A 630 24.08 -10.15 -8.43
CA GLU A 630 24.66 -11.28 -7.70
C GLU A 630 23.66 -12.43 -7.61
N PHE A 631 22.39 -12.13 -7.32
CA PHE A 631 21.30 -13.11 -7.37
C PHE A 631 21.14 -13.71 -8.77
N LYS A 632 21.17 -12.88 -9.82
CA LYS A 632 21.11 -13.33 -11.22
C LYS A 632 22.27 -14.27 -11.54
N TYR A 633 23.48 -13.97 -11.05
CA TYR A 633 24.64 -14.82 -11.23
C TYR A 633 24.48 -16.16 -10.48
N ALA A 634 24.12 -16.14 -9.20
CA ALA A 634 23.91 -17.33 -8.39
C ALA A 634 22.80 -18.22 -8.97
N SER A 635 21.67 -17.63 -9.36
CA SER A 635 20.54 -18.34 -10.01
C SER A 635 20.95 -18.97 -11.34
N SER A 636 21.73 -18.26 -12.17
CA SER A 636 22.27 -18.79 -13.43
C SER A 636 23.20 -19.98 -13.22
N PHE A 637 24.00 -19.97 -12.15
CA PHE A 637 24.86 -21.09 -11.79
C PHE A 637 24.04 -22.30 -11.32
N ILE A 638 23.15 -22.10 -10.34
CA ILE A 638 22.30 -23.16 -9.77
C ILE A 638 21.50 -23.87 -10.87
N ARG A 639 20.96 -23.15 -11.85
CA ARG A 639 20.19 -23.74 -12.96
C ARG A 639 21.02 -24.61 -13.90
N LYS A 640 22.34 -24.39 -14.00
CA LYS A 640 23.23 -25.07 -14.95
C LYS A 640 24.00 -26.23 -14.33
N ASP A 641 24.25 -26.17 -13.02
CA ASP A 641 25.07 -27.16 -12.34
C ASP A 641 24.25 -28.43 -12.04
N GLU A 642 24.75 -29.59 -12.47
CA GLU A 642 24.08 -30.89 -12.32
C GLU A 642 23.81 -31.27 -10.85
N ARG A 643 24.54 -30.68 -9.88
CA ARG A 643 24.35 -30.94 -8.44
C ARG A 643 23.04 -30.38 -7.90
N PHE A 644 22.47 -29.37 -8.57
CA PHE A 644 21.22 -28.71 -8.19
C PHE A 644 20.02 -29.18 -9.01
N LYS A 645 20.23 -29.95 -10.08
CA LYS A 645 19.20 -30.34 -11.05
C LYS A 645 18.03 -31.14 -10.47
N ASN A 646 18.28 -31.90 -9.41
CA ASN A 646 17.27 -32.73 -8.74
C ASN A 646 16.69 -32.06 -7.47
N ILE A 647 17.07 -30.83 -7.18
CA ILE A 647 16.59 -30.09 -6.01
C ILE A 647 15.38 -29.28 -6.45
N SER A 648 14.26 -29.46 -5.75
CA SER A 648 13.07 -28.64 -6.04
C SER A 648 13.34 -27.19 -5.66
N LEU A 649 12.58 -26.26 -6.23
CA LEU A 649 12.72 -24.85 -5.88
C LEU A 649 12.43 -24.59 -4.39
N GLU A 650 11.49 -25.33 -3.82
CA GLU A 650 11.12 -25.25 -2.41
C GLU A 650 12.25 -25.76 -1.50
N ASP A 651 12.85 -26.91 -1.84
CA ASP A 651 14.02 -27.42 -1.12
C ASP A 651 15.19 -26.43 -1.19
N LEU A 652 15.39 -25.78 -2.35
CA LEU A 652 16.43 -24.79 -2.51
C LEU A 652 16.20 -23.54 -1.65
N LYS A 653 14.96 -23.05 -1.57
CA LYS A 653 14.59 -21.95 -0.65
C LYS A 653 14.85 -22.36 0.79
N GLN A 654 14.44 -23.56 1.18
CA GLN A 654 14.67 -24.07 2.53
C GLN A 654 16.17 -24.17 2.85
N ILE A 655 16.98 -24.75 1.95
CA ILE A 655 18.44 -24.81 2.10
C ILE A 655 19.02 -23.40 2.24
N THR A 656 18.58 -22.45 1.41
CA THR A 656 19.04 -21.05 1.45
C THR A 656 18.73 -20.41 2.82
N ARG A 657 17.49 -20.56 3.32
CA ARG A 657 17.07 -20.06 4.65
C ARG A 657 17.87 -20.68 5.78
N GLU A 658 18.07 -22.01 5.75
CA GLU A 658 18.84 -22.72 6.77
C GLU A 658 20.32 -22.32 6.77
N GLN A 659 20.96 -22.26 5.60
CA GLN A 659 22.36 -21.85 5.49
C GLN A 659 22.55 -20.37 5.89
N SER A 660 21.61 -19.50 5.56
CA SER A 660 21.57 -18.11 6.05
C SER A 660 21.52 -18.03 7.58
N ARG A 661 20.63 -18.79 8.23
CA ARG A 661 20.56 -18.81 9.71
C ARG A 661 21.81 -19.38 10.37
N ILE A 662 22.44 -20.39 9.77
CA ILE A 662 23.72 -20.92 10.23
C ILE A 662 24.80 -19.83 10.20
N LEU A 663 24.91 -19.08 9.10
CA LEU A 663 25.86 -17.98 8.97
C LEU A 663 25.59 -16.86 9.98
N GLN A 664 24.32 -16.47 10.15
CA GLN A 664 23.91 -15.43 11.11
C GLN A 664 24.09 -15.84 12.58
N THR A 665 24.18 -17.15 12.88
CA THR A 665 24.36 -17.64 14.26
C THR A 665 25.82 -17.55 14.72
N ASP A 666 26.75 -17.99 13.88
CA ASP A 666 28.20 -17.88 14.11
C ASP A 666 28.94 -18.02 12.77
N GLU A 667 29.12 -16.89 12.09
CA GLU A 667 29.70 -16.83 10.74
C GLU A 667 31.07 -17.51 10.66
N THR A 668 31.91 -17.33 11.69
CA THR A 668 33.27 -17.90 11.68
C THR A 668 33.24 -19.42 11.79
N LYS A 669 32.42 -20.00 12.68
CA LYS A 669 32.28 -21.46 12.73
C LYS A 669 31.59 -22.02 11.50
N ALA A 670 30.55 -21.35 11.00
CA ALA A 670 29.84 -21.75 9.79
C ALA A 670 30.77 -21.83 8.57
N LEU A 671 31.65 -20.84 8.39
CA LEU A 671 32.66 -20.84 7.33
C LEU A 671 33.72 -21.93 7.55
N ASN A 672 34.22 -22.13 8.77
CA ASN A 672 35.19 -23.20 9.05
C ASN A 672 34.63 -24.60 8.71
N ALA A 673 33.33 -24.81 8.95
CA ALA A 673 32.62 -26.04 8.61
C ALA A 673 32.52 -26.31 7.10
N LEU A 674 32.76 -25.31 6.21
CA LEU A 674 32.84 -25.54 4.76
C LEU A 674 33.89 -26.61 4.41
N SER A 675 34.97 -26.70 5.18
CA SER A 675 36.01 -27.71 4.97
C SER A 675 35.53 -29.15 5.21
N VAL A 676 34.50 -29.31 6.04
CA VAL A 676 33.81 -30.58 6.34
C VAL A 676 32.78 -30.89 5.25
N LEU A 677 31.95 -29.90 4.87
CA LEU A 677 30.91 -30.04 3.85
C LEU A 677 31.46 -30.30 2.44
N LEU A 678 32.65 -29.75 2.15
CA LEU A 678 33.35 -29.87 0.86
C LEU A 678 34.62 -30.70 1.04
N PRO A 679 34.52 -32.05 1.14
CA PRO A 679 35.68 -32.89 1.46
C PRO A 679 36.69 -32.99 0.30
N LYS A 680 36.22 -32.90 -0.95
CA LYS A 680 37.08 -32.99 -2.14
C LYS A 680 37.69 -31.64 -2.48
N ARG A 681 38.91 -31.66 -2.99
CA ARG A 681 39.63 -30.45 -3.42
C ARG A 681 38.90 -29.71 -4.55
N GLU A 682 38.35 -30.45 -5.51
CA GLU A 682 37.58 -29.88 -6.64
C GLU A 682 36.37 -29.07 -6.16
N ASP A 683 35.65 -29.57 -5.15
CA ASP A 683 34.48 -28.90 -4.58
C ASP A 683 34.86 -27.61 -3.83
N ARG A 684 36.03 -27.60 -3.19
CA ARG A 684 36.57 -26.40 -2.54
C ARG A 684 37.00 -25.35 -3.55
N GLU A 685 37.70 -25.76 -4.61
CA GLU A 685 38.12 -24.87 -5.69
C GLU A 685 36.90 -24.24 -6.38
N LEU A 686 35.85 -25.03 -6.64
CA LEU A 686 34.58 -24.54 -7.16
C LEU A 686 33.90 -23.52 -6.22
N ALA A 687 33.78 -23.83 -4.93
CA ALA A 687 33.16 -22.93 -3.95
C ALA A 687 33.87 -21.56 -3.89
N TYR A 688 35.20 -21.55 -3.98
CA TYR A 688 35.99 -20.33 -4.03
C TYR A 688 35.84 -19.57 -5.35
N GLU A 689 35.84 -20.28 -6.49
CA GLU A 689 35.62 -19.67 -7.81
C GLU A 689 34.24 -19.00 -7.88
N LEU A 690 33.21 -19.65 -7.31
CA LEU A 690 31.87 -19.07 -7.22
C LEU A 690 31.85 -17.80 -6.38
N ALA A 691 32.44 -17.85 -5.19
CA ALA A 691 32.54 -16.68 -4.32
C ALA A 691 33.27 -15.54 -5.05
N GLN A 692 34.37 -15.83 -5.75
CA GLN A 692 35.10 -14.82 -6.52
C GLN A 692 34.25 -14.22 -7.65
N LYS A 693 33.48 -15.02 -8.38
CA LYS A 693 32.65 -14.52 -9.48
C LYS A 693 31.43 -13.73 -8.99
N ILE A 694 30.86 -14.11 -7.85
CA ILE A 694 29.79 -13.36 -7.19
C ILE A 694 30.29 -11.98 -6.79
N ALA A 695 31.43 -11.90 -6.10
CA ALA A 695 32.04 -10.63 -5.66
C ALA A 695 32.49 -9.68 -6.80
N HIS A 696 32.37 -10.14 -8.05
CA HIS A 696 32.67 -9.34 -9.24
C HIS A 696 31.43 -9.12 -10.12
N ALA A 697 30.26 -9.68 -9.74
CA ALA A 697 29.05 -9.65 -10.55
C ALA A 697 28.42 -8.25 -10.61
N ASP A 698 28.56 -7.49 -9.53
CA ASP A 698 28.05 -6.13 -9.38
C ASP A 698 29.04 -5.06 -9.93
N LEU A 699 30.19 -5.49 -10.45
CA LEU A 699 31.29 -4.67 -10.98
C LEU A 699 31.97 -3.78 -9.91
N HIS A 700 31.71 -3.99 -8.62
CA HIS A 700 32.31 -3.24 -7.52
C HIS A 700 32.75 -4.18 -6.39
N LEU A 701 34.04 -4.52 -6.35
CA LEU A 701 34.57 -5.36 -5.27
C LEU A 701 34.81 -4.55 -3.98
N ALA A 702 33.90 -4.69 -3.02
CA ALA A 702 33.96 -4.09 -1.69
C ALA A 702 35.16 -4.59 -0.87
N ASP A 703 35.55 -3.87 0.18
CA ASP A 703 36.70 -4.25 1.00
C ASP A 703 36.38 -5.45 1.91
N GLU A 704 35.13 -5.53 2.37
CA GLU A 704 34.55 -6.63 3.14
C GLU A 704 34.60 -7.95 2.36
N GLU A 705 34.20 -7.93 1.08
CA GLU A 705 34.28 -9.07 0.17
C GLU A 705 35.73 -9.53 -0.05
N LYS A 706 36.70 -8.60 -0.21
CA LYS A 706 38.13 -8.96 -0.31
C LYS A 706 38.62 -9.66 0.95
N VAL A 707 38.21 -9.18 2.12
CA VAL A 707 38.56 -9.80 3.40
C VAL A 707 37.97 -11.21 3.47
N LEU A 708 36.71 -11.37 3.09
CA LEU A 708 36.03 -12.67 3.09
C LEU A 708 36.64 -13.65 2.09
N LEU A 709 36.93 -13.22 0.85
CA LEU A 709 37.63 -14.04 -0.15
C LEU A 709 38.96 -14.56 0.40
N ASN A 710 39.76 -13.69 1.02
CA ASN A 710 41.01 -14.10 1.64
C ASN A 710 40.83 -15.09 2.80
N LYS A 711 39.77 -14.92 3.60
CA LYS A 711 39.39 -15.84 4.69
C LYS A 711 38.96 -17.20 4.12
N MET A 712 38.09 -17.22 3.11
CA MET A 712 37.65 -18.44 2.41
C MET A 712 38.82 -19.17 1.76
N LYS A 713 39.74 -18.46 1.10
CA LYS A 713 40.94 -19.07 0.49
C LYS A 713 41.76 -19.87 1.52
N LYS A 714 41.93 -19.31 2.72
CA LYS A 714 42.64 -19.96 3.84
C LYS A 714 41.87 -21.17 4.38
N ILE A 715 40.57 -21.01 4.63
CA ILE A 715 39.71 -22.08 5.19
C ILE A 715 39.64 -23.28 4.24
N LEU A 716 39.46 -23.02 2.94
CA LEU A 716 39.34 -24.03 1.90
C LEU A 716 40.70 -24.63 1.48
N LYS A 717 41.82 -24.09 1.98
CA LYS A 717 43.20 -24.54 1.71
C LYS A 717 43.55 -24.56 0.21
N ILE A 718 43.10 -23.53 -0.51
CA ILE A 718 43.37 -23.34 -1.94
C ILE A 718 44.65 -22.53 -2.10
N ARG A 719 45.52 -22.96 -3.02
CA ARG A 719 46.84 -22.33 -3.24
C ARG A 719 46.71 -20.98 -3.94
#